data_AF-A0AA88PKG1-F1
#
_entry.id   AF-A0AA88PKG1-F1
#
_cell.length_a   1.000
_cell.length_b   1.000
_cell.length_c   1.000
_cell.angle_alpha   90.00
_cell.angle_beta   90.00
_cell.angle_gamma   90.00
#
_symmetry.space_group_name_H-M   'P 1'
#
loop_
_entity.id
_entity.type
_entity.pdbx_description
1 polymer ?
#
loop_
_entity_poly.entity_id
_entity_poly.type
_entity_poly.pdbx_seq_one_letter_code
_entity_poly.pdbx_strand_id
1 'polypeptide(L)'
;MRGSKSRVDERLDNARVDERLDNARVDERLDKTRVDNARVDERLDKTHVDERLDNARVDERLDNARVDERLDNARVDERLDNARVDERLDNARVDERLDNARVDERLDKTRVDERLDKARVDERLDNARVDERLDKTRVDERLDKTRVDERLDNARVDERLDKARVDERLDNARVDERLDNARVDERLDNARVDERLDKARVDERLDKARVDERLDNARVDERLDNARVDERLDKARVDERLDKARVDERLDNARVDERLDKARVDERLDNARVDERLDNARVDERLDKARVDERLDKARVDERLDKARVDERLDNARVDERLDNARVDERLDNARVDERLDNARVDERLDKARVDERLDNARVDERLDNARVDERLDNARVDERLDNARVDERLDNARVDERLDNARVDERLDKTRPAWMSVWITPRVDERLDNARVDERLDNARVDERLDNARVDERLDKARVDERLDNARVDERLDKARVDERLDKARVDERLDKARVDERLDNARVDERLDNARVDERLDNARVDERLDNARVDERLDKARVDERLDKARVDERLDKARVDERLDNARVDERLDNARVDERLDNARVDERLDNARVDERLDKARVDERLDNARVDERLDNARVDERLDNARVDERLDNARVDERLDNARVDERLDNARVDERLDKTRPAWMSVWITSRVDERLDNARVDERLDNARVDERLDKTRVDERLDNARVDERLDKARVDERLDNARVDERLDNARVDERLDNARVDERLDKARVDERLDNARVDERLDNARVDERLDNARVDERLDKTRVDERLDNARVA
;
A
#
# COMPACT_ATOMS: atom_id res chain seq x y z
N MET A 1 71.86 -50.78 -74.69
CA MET A 1 71.60 -52.24 -74.74
C MET A 1 70.36 -52.52 -73.90
N ARG A 2 69.39 -53.26 -74.46
CA ARG A 2 68.21 -53.80 -73.77
C ARG A 2 68.51 -55.26 -73.43
N GLY A 3 68.35 -55.66 -72.16
CA GLY A 3 68.47 -57.06 -71.72
C GLY A 3 67.12 -57.60 -71.26
N SER A 4 66.79 -58.82 -71.70
CA SER A 4 65.55 -59.57 -71.45
C SER A 4 65.78 -60.71 -70.44
N LYS A 5 64.86 -60.91 -69.49
CA LYS A 5 64.84 -61.98 -68.46
C LYS A 5 63.83 -63.10 -68.81
N SER A 6 64.09 -64.33 -68.37
CA SER A 6 63.13 -65.46 -68.31
C SER A 6 62.95 -65.92 -66.85
N ARG A 7 61.73 -66.35 -66.49
CA ARG A 7 61.23 -66.55 -65.11
C ARG A 7 60.94 -68.04 -64.84
N VAL A 8 61.23 -68.51 -63.62
CA VAL A 8 60.90 -69.85 -63.09
C VAL A 8 60.22 -69.63 -61.73
N ASP A 9 59.08 -70.28 -61.48
CA ASP A 9 58.34 -70.26 -60.20
C ASP A 9 58.58 -71.58 -59.45
N GLU A 10 58.88 -71.52 -58.15
CA GLU A 10 59.14 -72.69 -57.29
C GLU A 10 58.19 -72.68 -56.06
N ARG A 11 57.67 -73.85 -55.67
CA ARG A 11 56.66 -74.01 -54.61
C ARG A 11 57.18 -74.92 -53.50
N LEU A 12 57.03 -74.50 -52.24
CA LEU A 12 57.57 -75.20 -51.08
C LEU A 12 56.48 -75.46 -50.02
N ASP A 13 56.12 -76.73 -49.84
CA ASP A 13 55.15 -77.17 -48.83
C ASP A 13 55.87 -77.71 -47.58
N ASN A 14 55.42 -77.31 -46.39
CA ASN A 14 55.98 -77.70 -45.08
C ASN A 14 57.47 -77.38 -44.88
N ALA A 15 57.93 -76.24 -45.39
CA ALA A 15 59.31 -75.77 -45.23
C ALA A 15 59.43 -74.66 -44.19
N ARG A 16 60.61 -74.58 -43.56
CA ARG A 16 61.02 -73.40 -42.81
C ARG A 16 61.93 -72.57 -43.70
N VAL A 17 61.59 -71.30 -43.91
CA VAL A 17 62.34 -70.37 -44.73
C VAL A 17 62.91 -69.31 -43.81
N ASP A 18 64.25 -69.29 -43.71
CA ASP A 18 65.00 -68.22 -43.05
C ASP A 18 65.91 -67.62 -44.13
N GLU A 19 65.57 -66.44 -44.66
CA GLU A 19 66.37 -65.79 -45.70
C GLU A 19 67.00 -64.49 -45.20
N ARG A 20 68.27 -64.27 -45.60
CA ARG A 20 69.06 -63.13 -45.15
C ARG A 20 70.01 -62.73 -46.27
N LEU A 21 69.69 -61.64 -46.98
CA LEU A 21 70.47 -61.15 -48.11
C LEU A 21 71.08 -59.78 -47.80
N ASP A 22 72.39 -59.77 -47.55
CA ASP A 22 73.15 -58.56 -47.32
C ASP A 22 73.91 -58.11 -48.58
N ASN A 23 73.49 -56.98 -49.15
CA ASN A 23 74.28 -56.06 -49.98
C ASN A 23 74.91 -56.55 -51.31
N ALA A 24 74.69 -57.78 -51.79
CA ALA A 24 75.01 -58.08 -53.17
C ALA A 24 73.91 -57.47 -54.06
N ARG A 25 74.28 -56.61 -55.03
CA ARG A 25 73.41 -56.22 -56.16
C ARG A 25 73.01 -57.48 -56.91
N VAL A 26 72.03 -58.18 -56.39
CA VAL A 26 71.47 -59.38 -56.94
C VAL A 26 70.01 -58.98 -57.11
N ASP A 27 69.73 -58.48 -58.31
CA ASP A 27 68.44 -58.10 -58.88
C ASP A 27 67.56 -59.36 -59.09
N GLU A 28 67.65 -60.25 -58.12
CA GLU A 28 67.01 -61.54 -58.03
C GLU A 28 65.84 -61.29 -57.10
N ARG A 29 64.75 -60.85 -57.72
CA ARG A 29 63.43 -60.97 -57.13
C ARG A 29 63.29 -62.41 -56.65
N LEU A 30 62.96 -62.59 -55.38
CA LEU A 30 62.14 -63.71 -54.97
C LEU A 30 60.76 -63.46 -55.59
N ASP A 31 60.60 -63.89 -56.85
CA ASP A 31 59.32 -63.75 -57.55
C ASP A 31 58.43 -64.91 -57.08
N LYS A 32 57.61 -64.59 -56.05
CA LYS A 32 56.45 -65.31 -55.50
C LYS A 32 56.69 -66.68 -54.88
N THR A 33 56.85 -66.65 -53.57
CA THR A 33 56.64 -67.78 -52.69
C THR A 33 55.18 -67.80 -52.25
N ARG A 34 54.45 -68.86 -52.61
CA ARG A 34 53.21 -69.17 -51.91
C ARG A 34 53.57 -70.21 -50.87
N VAL A 35 53.33 -69.87 -49.60
CA VAL A 35 53.73 -70.72 -48.49
C VAL A 35 52.48 -71.11 -47.70
N ASP A 36 52.19 -72.41 -47.73
CA ASP A 36 51.02 -72.98 -47.06
C ASP A 36 51.51 -73.77 -45.83
N ASN A 37 50.91 -73.50 -44.66
CA ASN A 37 51.27 -74.11 -43.37
C ASN A 37 52.75 -73.96 -42.98
N ALA A 38 53.24 -72.73 -42.97
CA ALA A 38 54.63 -72.45 -42.65
C ALA A 38 54.81 -71.30 -41.66
N ARG A 39 56.05 -71.16 -41.23
CA ARG A 39 56.53 -70.05 -40.44
C ARG A 39 57.61 -69.33 -41.23
N VAL A 40 57.41 -68.04 -41.41
CA VAL A 40 58.28 -67.15 -42.18
C VAL A 40 58.85 -66.12 -41.21
N ASP A 41 60.18 -66.06 -41.16
CA ASP A 41 60.93 -65.06 -40.39
C ASP A 41 61.85 -64.34 -41.39
N GLU A 42 61.52 -63.10 -41.75
CA GLU A 42 62.29 -62.34 -42.73
C GLU A 42 62.91 -61.06 -42.19
N ARG A 43 64.11 -60.79 -42.72
CA ARG A 43 64.84 -59.55 -42.47
C ARG A 43 65.48 -59.08 -43.75
N LEU A 44 64.86 -58.08 -44.36
CA LEU A 44 65.27 -57.55 -45.63
C LEU A 44 65.44 -56.03 -45.57
N ASP A 45 66.35 -55.55 -46.41
CA ASP A 45 66.69 -54.15 -46.49
C ASP A 45 66.65 -53.71 -47.97
N LYS A 46 65.86 -52.66 -48.24
CA LYS A 46 65.56 -52.13 -49.59
C LYS A 46 64.96 -53.14 -50.55
N THR A 47 63.88 -53.78 -50.13
CA THR A 47 63.20 -54.82 -50.92
C THR A 47 61.75 -54.46 -51.22
N HIS A 48 61.17 -55.26 -52.12
CA HIS A 48 59.72 -55.42 -52.24
C HIS A 48 59.39 -56.81 -51.78
N VAL A 49 58.41 -56.92 -50.91
CA VAL A 49 57.82 -58.17 -50.44
C VAL A 49 56.37 -58.18 -50.91
N ASP A 50 55.95 -59.29 -51.48
CA ASP A 50 54.61 -59.45 -52.07
C ASP A 50 54.19 -60.90 -51.81
N GLU A 51 53.45 -61.08 -50.71
CA GLU A 51 53.20 -62.39 -50.13
C GLU A 51 51.72 -62.75 -50.03
N ARG A 52 51.50 -64.07 -50.06
CA ARG A 52 50.19 -64.66 -49.90
C ARG A 52 50.29 -65.89 -49.04
N LEU A 53 49.67 -65.79 -47.87
CA LEU A 53 49.88 -66.74 -46.80
C LEU A 53 48.54 -67.20 -46.22
N ASP A 54 48.41 -68.52 -46.19
CA ASP A 54 47.27 -69.23 -45.63
C ASP A 54 47.73 -70.07 -44.43
N ASN A 55 47.10 -69.85 -43.27
CA ASN A 55 47.45 -70.50 -41.99
C ASN A 55 48.94 -70.35 -41.64
N ALA A 56 49.45 -69.13 -41.71
CA ALA A 56 50.85 -68.83 -41.45
C ALA A 56 51.05 -68.02 -40.17
N ARG A 57 52.29 -68.06 -39.69
CA ARG A 57 52.82 -67.07 -38.77
C ARG A 57 53.97 -66.34 -39.42
N VAL A 58 53.87 -65.02 -39.40
CA VAL A 58 54.82 -64.10 -40.01
C VAL A 58 55.37 -63.20 -38.92
N ASP A 59 56.69 -63.03 -38.95
CA ASP A 59 57.44 -62.15 -38.07
C ASP A 59 58.43 -61.39 -38.97
N GLU A 60 58.13 -60.14 -39.26
CA GLU A 60 58.85 -59.38 -40.27
C GLU A 60 59.46 -58.08 -39.75
N ARG A 61 60.66 -57.82 -40.26
CA ARG A 61 61.38 -56.56 -40.04
C ARG A 61 61.96 -56.06 -41.33
N LEU A 62 61.37 -54.97 -41.82
CA LEU A 62 61.73 -54.41 -43.09
C LEU A 62 62.06 -52.92 -42.98
N ASP A 63 63.14 -52.55 -43.66
CA ASP A 63 63.65 -51.19 -43.73
C ASP A 63 63.59 -50.69 -45.18
N ASN A 64 62.95 -49.53 -45.39
CA ASN A 64 62.68 -48.95 -46.70
C ASN A 64 62.01 -49.93 -47.69
N ALA A 65 60.97 -50.59 -47.22
CA ALA A 65 60.28 -51.62 -47.99
C ALA A 65 58.90 -51.17 -48.46
N ARG A 66 58.38 -51.95 -49.40
CA ARG A 66 56.97 -51.95 -49.75
C ARG A 66 56.47 -53.37 -49.58
N VAL A 67 55.38 -53.47 -48.85
CA VAL A 67 54.73 -54.71 -48.45
C VAL A 67 53.31 -54.65 -49.00
N ASP A 68 52.97 -55.68 -49.77
CA ASP A 68 51.62 -55.95 -50.24
C ASP A 68 51.26 -57.35 -49.75
N GLU A 69 50.33 -57.45 -48.80
CA GLU A 69 50.02 -58.72 -48.16
C GLU A 69 48.55 -59.11 -48.17
N ARG A 70 48.35 -60.42 -48.30
CA ARG A 70 47.04 -61.06 -48.23
C ARG A 70 47.11 -62.30 -47.38
N LEU A 71 46.42 -62.19 -46.26
CA LEU A 71 46.55 -63.09 -45.12
C LEU A 71 45.18 -63.63 -44.71
N ASP A 72 45.10 -64.95 -44.66
CA ASP A 72 43.90 -65.67 -44.26
C ASP A 72 44.23 -66.63 -43.10
N ASN A 73 43.53 -66.47 -41.98
CA ASN A 73 43.82 -67.16 -40.71
C ASN A 73 45.29 -67.05 -40.27
N ALA A 74 45.83 -65.84 -40.33
CA ALA A 74 47.23 -65.58 -39.99
C ALA A 74 47.40 -64.89 -38.63
N ARG A 75 48.63 -64.99 -38.12
CA ARG A 75 49.14 -64.09 -37.09
C ARG A 75 50.40 -63.41 -37.59
N VAL A 76 50.37 -62.09 -37.53
CA VAL A 76 51.43 -61.23 -38.03
C VAL A 76 51.88 -60.29 -36.94
N ASP A 77 53.20 -60.09 -36.89
CA ASP A 77 53.88 -59.21 -35.96
C ASP A 77 54.93 -58.46 -36.78
N GLU A 78 54.70 -57.17 -37.01
CA GLU A 78 55.44 -56.41 -38.01
C GLU A 78 56.08 -55.14 -37.49
N ARG A 79 57.29 -54.90 -38.00
CA ARG A 79 58.07 -53.71 -37.70
C ARG A 79 58.67 -53.12 -38.95
N LEU A 80 58.18 -51.93 -39.26
CA LEU A 80 58.39 -51.29 -40.54
C LEU A 80 58.85 -49.85 -40.37
N ASP A 81 59.98 -49.54 -40.99
CA ASP A 81 60.58 -48.21 -40.99
C ASP A 81 60.65 -47.67 -42.42
N ASN A 82 60.09 -46.48 -42.65
CA ASN A 82 59.90 -45.86 -43.97
C ASN A 82 59.22 -46.79 -44.98
N ALA A 83 58.09 -47.38 -44.58
CA ALA A 83 57.38 -48.37 -45.38
C ALA A 83 56.10 -47.83 -46.03
N ARG A 84 55.64 -48.56 -47.04
CA ARG A 84 54.26 -48.52 -47.49
C ARG A 84 53.69 -49.92 -47.40
N VAL A 85 52.55 -50.01 -46.72
CA VAL A 85 51.82 -51.25 -46.47
C VAL A 85 50.44 -51.12 -47.08
N ASP A 86 50.02 -52.16 -47.77
CA ASP A 86 48.68 -52.33 -48.32
C ASP A 86 48.23 -53.74 -47.91
N GLU A 87 47.27 -53.83 -46.99
CA GLU A 87 46.93 -55.09 -46.34
C GLU A 87 45.46 -55.48 -46.42
N ARG A 88 45.26 -56.80 -46.56
CA ARG A 88 43.95 -57.42 -46.57
C ARG A 88 43.95 -58.67 -45.71
N LEU A 89 43.25 -58.55 -44.59
CA LEU A 89 43.23 -59.54 -43.52
C LEU A 89 41.81 -60.04 -43.28
N ASP A 90 41.68 -61.36 -43.22
CA ASP A 90 40.43 -62.03 -42.86
C ASP A 90 40.72 -63.09 -41.78
N ASN A 91 39.99 -63.00 -40.66
CA ASN A 91 40.22 -63.78 -39.43
C ASN A 91 41.68 -63.76 -38.93
N ALA A 92 42.33 -62.60 -38.99
CA ALA A 92 43.71 -62.42 -38.56
C ALA A 92 43.82 -61.75 -37.19
N ARG A 93 45.02 -61.88 -36.59
CA ARG A 93 45.48 -60.96 -35.55
C ARG A 93 46.80 -60.36 -35.96
N VAL A 94 46.86 -59.04 -35.82
CA VAL A 94 47.99 -58.22 -36.25
C VAL A 94 48.41 -57.33 -35.10
N ASP A 95 49.72 -57.19 -34.96
CA ASP A 95 50.39 -56.33 -34.00
C ASP A 95 51.45 -55.56 -34.80
N GLU A 96 51.26 -54.25 -34.94
CA GLU A 96 52.04 -53.46 -35.89
C GLU A 96 52.72 -52.24 -35.29
N ARG A 97 53.94 -52.01 -35.78
CA ARG A 97 54.76 -50.85 -35.41
C ARG A 97 55.38 -50.21 -36.64
N LEU A 98 54.90 -49.01 -36.91
CA LEU A 98 55.18 -48.29 -38.14
C LEU A 98 55.70 -46.89 -37.83
N ASP A 99 56.86 -46.57 -38.40
CA ASP A 99 57.45 -45.24 -38.29
C ASP A 99 57.70 -44.66 -39.70
N ASN A 100 57.17 -43.45 -39.93
CA ASN A 100 57.07 -42.79 -41.24
C ASN A 100 56.43 -43.66 -42.34
N ALA A 101 55.28 -44.23 -42.03
CA ALA A 101 54.59 -45.13 -42.93
C ALA A 101 53.35 -44.53 -43.59
N ARG A 102 52.91 -45.21 -44.65
CA ARG A 102 51.54 -45.09 -45.16
C ARG A 102 50.93 -46.48 -45.19
N VAL A 103 49.76 -46.59 -44.59
CA VAL A 103 48.99 -47.83 -44.46
C VAL A 103 47.63 -47.62 -45.10
N ASP A 104 47.19 -48.63 -45.82
CA ASP A 104 45.83 -48.74 -46.35
C ASP A 104 45.34 -50.16 -45.99
N GLU A 105 44.31 -50.24 -45.15
CA GLU A 105 43.92 -51.52 -44.55
C GLU A 105 42.43 -51.87 -44.71
N ARG A 106 42.19 -53.17 -44.88
CA ARG A 106 40.86 -53.74 -44.95
C ARG A 106 40.76 -54.99 -44.12
N LEU A 107 39.89 -54.90 -43.12
CA LEU A 107 39.83 -55.77 -41.97
C LEU A 107 38.42 -56.36 -41.79
N ASP A 108 38.31 -57.68 -41.84
CA ASP A 108 37.07 -58.41 -41.51
C ASP A 108 37.33 -59.48 -40.43
N LYS A 109 36.56 -59.39 -39.33
CA LYS A 109 36.70 -60.24 -38.13
C LYS A 109 38.14 -60.31 -37.61
N THR A 110 38.82 -59.19 -37.58
CA THR A 110 40.19 -59.09 -37.10
C THR A 110 40.27 -58.49 -35.71
N ARG A 111 41.46 -58.61 -35.14
CA ARG A 111 41.84 -57.86 -33.96
C ARG A 111 43.23 -57.28 -34.18
N VAL A 112 43.32 -55.97 -34.08
CA VAL A 112 44.50 -55.20 -34.46
C VAL A 112 44.93 -54.34 -33.27
N ASP A 113 46.23 -54.29 -33.03
CA ASP A 113 46.89 -53.44 -32.06
C ASP A 113 47.99 -52.66 -32.82
N GLU A 114 47.85 -51.33 -32.89
CA GLU A 114 48.70 -50.50 -33.75
C GLU A 114 49.39 -49.35 -33.05
N ARG A 115 50.63 -49.10 -33.48
CA ARG A 115 51.44 -47.97 -33.04
C ARG A 115 52.11 -47.29 -34.22
N LEU A 116 51.66 -46.07 -34.47
CA LEU A 116 52.03 -45.29 -35.64
C LEU A 116 52.62 -43.94 -35.22
N ASP A 117 53.82 -43.65 -35.72
CA ASP A 117 54.46 -42.32 -35.60
C ASP A 117 54.68 -41.73 -37.01
N LYS A 118 54.18 -40.51 -37.20
CA LYS A 118 54.18 -39.76 -38.48
C LYS A 118 53.59 -40.56 -39.65
N ALA A 119 52.46 -41.19 -39.41
CA ALA A 119 51.80 -42.02 -40.41
C ALA A 119 50.58 -41.34 -41.05
N ARG A 120 50.16 -41.92 -42.18
CA ARG A 120 48.84 -41.71 -42.75
C ARG A 120 48.17 -43.07 -42.90
N VAL A 121 46.96 -43.17 -42.38
CA VAL A 121 46.17 -44.40 -42.35
C VAL A 121 44.81 -44.12 -42.96
N ASP A 122 44.34 -45.08 -43.75
CA ASP A 122 43.01 -45.14 -44.33
C ASP A 122 42.47 -46.55 -44.03
N GLU A 123 41.41 -46.64 -43.23
CA GLU A 123 40.96 -47.92 -42.69
C GLU A 123 39.47 -48.22 -42.91
N ARG A 124 39.20 -49.51 -43.13
CA ARG A 124 37.85 -50.06 -43.27
C ARG A 124 37.70 -51.34 -42.49
N LEU A 125 36.90 -51.25 -41.44
CA LEU A 125 36.71 -52.31 -40.46
C LEU A 125 35.24 -52.78 -40.41
N ASP A 126 35.05 -54.09 -40.45
CA ASP A 126 33.76 -54.74 -40.23
C ASP A 126 33.91 -55.86 -39.19
N ASN A 127 33.14 -55.77 -38.10
CA ASN A 127 33.22 -56.67 -36.93
C ASN A 127 34.63 -56.83 -36.35
N ALA A 128 35.37 -55.73 -36.25
CA ALA A 128 36.72 -55.71 -35.73
C ALA A 128 36.81 -55.07 -34.34
N ARG A 129 37.93 -55.32 -33.67
CA ARG A 129 38.36 -54.61 -32.48
C ARG A 129 39.76 -54.05 -32.70
N VAL A 130 39.88 -52.76 -32.48
CA VAL A 130 41.11 -52.00 -32.74
C VAL A 130 41.48 -51.24 -31.47
N ASP A 131 42.78 -51.24 -31.18
CA ASP A 131 43.41 -50.45 -30.12
C ASP A 131 44.56 -49.67 -30.77
N GLU A 132 44.44 -48.35 -30.81
CA GLU A 132 45.35 -47.51 -31.60
C GLU A 132 46.05 -46.42 -30.78
N ARG A 133 47.32 -46.22 -31.14
CA ARG A 133 48.14 -45.14 -30.59
C ARG A 133 48.84 -44.38 -31.71
N LEU A 134 48.43 -43.13 -31.83
CA LEU A 134 48.69 -42.28 -32.98
C LEU A 134 49.39 -40.99 -32.54
N ASP A 135 50.62 -40.76 -33.03
CA ASP A 135 51.35 -39.49 -32.84
C ASP A 135 51.67 -38.84 -34.19
N LYS A 136 51.21 -37.59 -34.37
CA LYS A 136 51.34 -36.78 -35.60
C LYS A 136 50.80 -37.50 -36.85
N THR A 137 49.63 -38.10 -36.73
CA THR A 137 49.01 -38.87 -37.81
C THR A 137 47.84 -38.14 -38.46
N ARG A 138 47.41 -38.71 -39.58
CA ARG A 138 46.13 -38.38 -40.19
C ARG A 138 45.42 -39.69 -40.49
N VAL A 139 44.20 -39.81 -39.98
CA VAL A 139 43.40 -41.03 -40.05
C VAL A 139 42.05 -40.70 -40.68
N ASP A 140 41.60 -41.59 -41.56
CA ASP A 140 40.28 -41.58 -42.18
C ASP A 140 39.68 -42.99 -41.98
N GLU A 141 38.56 -43.08 -41.24
CA GLU A 141 38.03 -44.36 -40.79
C GLU A 141 36.56 -44.59 -41.12
N ARG A 142 36.24 -45.87 -41.39
CA ARG A 142 34.87 -46.34 -41.59
C ARG A 142 34.61 -47.63 -40.83
N LEU A 143 33.67 -47.53 -39.91
CA LEU A 143 33.44 -48.48 -38.84
C LEU A 143 31.99 -49.00 -38.87
N ASP A 144 31.81 -50.31 -39.05
CA ASP A 144 30.51 -51.00 -38.89
C ASP A 144 30.62 -52.14 -37.87
N LYS A 145 29.80 -52.06 -36.81
CA LYS A 145 29.77 -53.04 -35.69
C LYS A 145 31.16 -53.26 -35.05
N THR A 146 31.91 -52.19 -34.88
CA THR A 146 33.25 -52.22 -34.31
C THR A 146 33.28 -51.72 -32.86
N ARG A 147 34.41 -51.95 -32.22
CA ARG A 147 34.75 -51.31 -30.96
C ARG A 147 36.20 -50.83 -31.05
N VAL A 148 36.38 -49.54 -30.82
CA VAL A 148 37.64 -48.83 -31.04
C VAL A 148 37.99 -48.07 -29.77
N ASP A 149 39.25 -48.20 -29.34
CA ASP A 149 39.84 -47.42 -28.25
C ASP A 149 41.04 -46.65 -28.83
N GLU A 150 40.97 -45.32 -28.83
CA GLU A 150 41.96 -44.48 -29.51
C GLU A 150 42.66 -43.48 -28.60
N ARG A 151 43.96 -43.29 -28.88
CA ARG A 151 44.79 -42.28 -28.23
C ARG A 151 45.56 -41.50 -29.28
N LEU A 152 45.13 -40.25 -29.45
CA LEU A 152 45.55 -39.35 -30.50
C LEU A 152 46.28 -38.14 -29.92
N ASP A 153 47.52 -37.93 -30.36
CA ASP A 153 48.32 -36.75 -30.04
C ASP A 153 48.71 -36.02 -31.34
N ASN A 154 48.27 -34.76 -31.46
CA ASN A 154 48.46 -33.93 -32.67
C ASN A 154 47.93 -34.57 -33.97
N ALA A 155 46.75 -35.16 -33.91
CA ALA A 155 46.13 -35.87 -35.03
C ALA A 155 45.01 -35.07 -35.72
N ARG A 156 44.64 -35.50 -36.93
CA ARG A 156 43.34 -35.19 -37.51
C ARG A 156 42.65 -36.48 -37.89
N VAL A 157 41.39 -36.59 -37.46
CA VAL A 157 40.56 -37.77 -37.65
C VAL A 157 39.25 -37.35 -38.33
N ASP A 158 38.82 -38.18 -39.27
CA ASP A 158 37.54 -38.06 -39.98
C ASP A 158 36.87 -39.44 -39.87
N GLU A 159 35.76 -39.52 -39.13
CA GLU A 159 35.16 -40.80 -38.75
C GLU A 159 33.69 -40.97 -39.17
N ARG A 160 33.34 -42.20 -39.51
CA ARG A 160 31.97 -42.61 -39.83
C ARG A 160 31.63 -43.94 -39.18
N LEU A 161 30.69 -43.88 -38.25
CA LEU A 161 30.35 -44.94 -37.32
C LEU A 161 28.88 -45.37 -37.47
N ASP A 162 28.65 -46.66 -37.71
CA ASP A 162 27.32 -47.29 -37.61
C ASP A 162 27.37 -48.44 -36.58
N LYS A 163 26.55 -48.33 -35.52
CA LYS A 163 26.47 -49.29 -34.39
C LYS A 163 27.82 -49.57 -33.73
N ALA A 164 28.61 -48.53 -33.52
CA ALA A 164 29.91 -48.62 -32.91
C ALA A 164 29.92 -48.16 -31.45
N ARG A 165 31.00 -48.52 -30.76
CA ARG A 165 31.38 -47.97 -29.45
C ARG A 165 32.81 -47.47 -29.55
N VAL A 166 32.99 -46.19 -29.22
CA VAL A 166 34.26 -45.49 -29.32
C VAL A 166 34.57 -44.85 -27.96
N ASP A 167 35.78 -45.10 -27.47
CA ASP A 167 36.35 -44.38 -26.33
C ASP A 167 37.59 -43.61 -26.82
N GLU A 168 37.51 -42.28 -26.84
CA GLU A 168 38.55 -41.43 -27.42
C GLU A 168 39.25 -40.52 -26.40
N ARG A 169 40.55 -40.38 -26.61
CA ARG A 169 41.41 -39.45 -25.86
C ARG A 169 42.26 -38.63 -26.82
N LEU A 170 41.91 -37.36 -26.90
CA LEU A 170 42.42 -36.43 -27.89
C LEU A 170 43.18 -35.28 -27.21
N ASP A 171 44.43 -35.10 -27.59
CA ASP A 171 45.24 -33.93 -27.22
C ASP A 171 45.70 -33.18 -28.48
N ASN A 172 45.33 -31.91 -28.59
CA ASN A 172 45.59 -31.05 -29.76
C ASN A 172 45.08 -31.62 -31.10
N ALA A 173 43.89 -32.19 -31.09
CA ALA A 173 43.30 -32.85 -32.27
C ALA A 173 42.24 -31.99 -32.98
N ARG A 174 41.90 -32.40 -34.20
CA ARG A 174 40.66 -32.00 -34.87
C ARG A 174 39.92 -33.24 -35.33
N VAL A 175 38.65 -33.32 -34.99
CA VAL A 175 37.79 -34.47 -35.25
C VAL A 175 36.52 -34.00 -35.94
N ASP A 176 36.15 -34.68 -37.03
CA ASP A 176 34.86 -34.54 -37.70
C ASP A 176 34.16 -35.91 -37.64
N GLU A 177 33.03 -35.98 -36.95
CA GLU A 177 32.36 -37.26 -36.66
C GLU A 177 30.92 -37.33 -37.17
N ARG A 178 30.55 -38.54 -37.61
CA ARG A 178 29.18 -38.87 -38.03
C ARG A 178 28.76 -40.22 -37.48
N LEU A 179 27.78 -40.17 -36.58
CA LEU A 179 27.38 -41.29 -35.75
C LEU A 179 25.90 -41.64 -35.96
N ASP A 180 25.63 -42.92 -36.21
CA ASP A 180 24.28 -43.48 -36.22
C ASP A 180 24.20 -44.69 -35.26
N ASN A 181 23.35 -44.58 -34.23
CA ASN A 181 23.19 -45.57 -33.15
C ASN A 181 24.50 -45.92 -32.42
N ALA A 182 25.34 -44.93 -32.16
CA ALA A 182 26.62 -45.11 -31.47
C ALA A 182 26.54 -44.74 -29.98
N ARG A 183 27.59 -45.14 -29.25
CA ARG A 183 27.92 -44.56 -27.94
C ARG A 183 29.36 -44.11 -27.96
N VAL A 184 29.57 -42.89 -27.49
CA VAL A 184 30.85 -42.21 -27.54
C VAL A 184 31.15 -41.66 -26.15
N ASP A 185 32.34 -41.97 -25.64
CA ASP A 185 32.90 -41.37 -24.42
C ASP A 185 34.18 -40.61 -24.82
N GLU A 186 34.13 -39.28 -24.76
CA GLU A 186 35.21 -38.43 -25.25
C GLU A 186 35.89 -37.62 -24.15
N ARG A 187 37.22 -37.52 -24.26
CA ARG A 187 38.04 -36.64 -23.41
C ARG A 187 38.98 -35.82 -24.28
N LEU A 188 38.67 -34.53 -24.34
CA LEU A 188 39.25 -33.57 -25.26
C LEU A 188 40.03 -32.49 -24.48
N ASP A 189 41.31 -32.33 -24.81
CA ASP A 189 42.13 -31.19 -24.37
C ASP A 189 42.66 -30.41 -25.59
N ASN A 190 42.32 -29.12 -25.68
CA ASN A 190 42.65 -28.24 -26.81
C ASN A 190 42.20 -28.75 -28.18
N ALA A 191 41.02 -29.36 -28.25
CA ALA A 191 40.47 -29.93 -29.47
C ALA A 191 39.47 -28.99 -30.19
N ARG A 192 39.17 -29.34 -31.45
CA ARG A 192 37.99 -28.85 -32.17
C ARG A 192 37.23 -30.04 -32.72
N VAL A 193 35.93 -30.08 -32.45
CA VAL A 193 35.06 -31.19 -32.80
C VAL A 193 33.82 -30.66 -33.51
N ASP A 194 33.49 -31.25 -34.66
CA ASP A 194 32.23 -31.05 -35.36
C ASP A 194 31.48 -32.39 -35.41
N GLU A 195 30.34 -32.47 -34.74
CA GLU A 195 29.61 -33.72 -34.55
C GLU A 195 28.20 -33.73 -35.16
N ARG A 196 27.80 -34.90 -35.66
CA ARG A 196 26.44 -35.16 -36.13
C ARG A 196 25.95 -36.52 -35.67
N LEU A 197 24.94 -36.49 -34.81
CA LEU A 197 24.47 -37.65 -34.07
C LEU A 197 22.98 -37.94 -34.33
N ASP A 198 22.66 -39.18 -34.72
CA ASP A 198 21.29 -39.70 -34.73
C ASP A 198 21.19 -40.90 -33.76
N LYS A 199 20.28 -40.81 -32.78
CA LYS A 199 20.05 -41.82 -31.72
C LYS A 199 21.30 -42.21 -30.93
N ALA A 200 22.14 -41.24 -30.61
CA ALA A 200 23.37 -41.47 -29.87
C ALA A 200 23.22 -41.26 -28.36
N ARG A 201 24.23 -41.73 -27.62
CA ARG A 201 24.51 -41.28 -26.25
C ARG A 201 25.96 -40.83 -26.21
N VAL A 202 26.16 -39.63 -25.69
CA VAL A 202 27.45 -38.96 -25.66
C VAL A 202 27.72 -38.50 -24.24
N ASP A 203 28.88 -38.89 -23.72
CA ASP A 203 29.41 -38.41 -22.45
C ASP A 203 30.72 -37.67 -22.73
N GLU A 204 30.72 -36.35 -22.59
CA GLU A 204 31.83 -35.50 -23.01
C GLU A 204 32.53 -34.79 -21.85
N ARG A 205 33.86 -34.69 -21.96
CA ARG A 205 34.70 -33.89 -21.06
C ARG A 205 35.66 -33.02 -21.85
N LEU A 206 35.40 -31.73 -21.80
CA LEU A 206 36.02 -30.71 -22.65
C LEU A 206 36.83 -29.72 -21.79
N ASP A 207 38.14 -29.63 -22.02
CA ASP A 207 39.00 -28.54 -21.51
C ASP A 207 39.56 -27.74 -22.70
N LYS A 208 39.27 -26.43 -22.75
CA LYS A 208 39.70 -25.50 -23.81
C LYS A 208 39.29 -25.93 -25.23
N ALA A 209 38.14 -26.57 -25.36
CA ALA A 209 37.62 -27.07 -26.63
C ALA A 209 36.71 -26.06 -27.35
N ARG A 210 36.44 -26.35 -28.63
CA ARG A 210 35.33 -25.77 -29.39
C ARG A 210 34.54 -26.89 -30.04
N VAL A 211 33.24 -26.90 -29.83
CA VAL A 211 32.35 -27.97 -30.28
C VAL A 211 31.16 -27.36 -31.02
N ASP A 212 30.86 -27.90 -32.20
CA ASP A 212 29.64 -27.60 -32.96
C ASP A 212 28.84 -28.89 -33.11
N GLU A 213 27.66 -28.97 -32.47
CA GLU A 213 26.89 -30.20 -32.36
C GLU A 213 25.50 -30.14 -33.01
N ARG A 214 25.10 -31.27 -33.59
CA ARG A 214 23.75 -31.47 -34.14
C ARG A 214 23.22 -32.83 -33.76
N LEU A 215 22.21 -32.83 -32.90
CA LEU A 215 21.64 -34.03 -32.30
C LEU A 215 20.17 -34.23 -32.62
N ASP A 216 19.80 -35.46 -33.00
CA ASP A 216 18.41 -35.91 -33.12
C ASP A 216 18.18 -37.16 -32.25
N ASN A 217 17.25 -37.06 -31.30
CA ASN A 217 16.93 -38.11 -30.31
C ASN A 217 18.13 -38.58 -29.46
N ALA A 218 18.94 -37.64 -28.99
CA ALA A 218 20.14 -37.93 -28.20
C ALA A 218 19.94 -37.80 -26.69
N ARG A 219 20.90 -38.32 -25.94
CA ARG A 219 21.15 -37.97 -24.54
C ARG A 219 22.59 -37.54 -24.42
N VAL A 220 22.79 -36.38 -23.82
CA VAL A 220 24.09 -35.71 -23.72
C VAL A 220 24.35 -35.37 -22.26
N ASP A 221 25.49 -35.83 -21.76
CA ASP A 221 26.00 -35.48 -20.43
C ASP A 221 27.35 -34.75 -20.63
N GLU A 222 27.35 -33.44 -20.41
CA GLU A 222 28.50 -32.59 -20.74
C GLU A 222 29.18 -31.96 -19.53
N ARG A 223 30.52 -31.87 -19.62
CA ARG A 223 31.36 -31.16 -18.65
C ARG A 223 32.38 -30.30 -19.35
N LEU A 224 32.19 -29.00 -19.22
CA LEU A 224 32.88 -27.97 -19.96
C LEU A 224 33.69 -27.07 -19.04
N ASP A 225 35.01 -26.96 -19.28
CA ASP A 225 35.88 -25.94 -18.65
C ASP A 225 36.58 -25.11 -19.74
N ASN A 226 36.31 -23.80 -19.76
CA ASN A 226 36.82 -22.86 -20.75
C ASN A 226 36.49 -23.21 -22.21
N ALA A 227 35.32 -23.80 -22.45
CA ALA A 227 34.87 -24.22 -23.77
C ALA A 227 33.95 -23.21 -24.46
N ARG A 228 33.71 -23.43 -25.76
CA ARG A 228 32.64 -22.78 -26.53
C ARG A 228 31.86 -23.86 -27.26
N VAL A 229 30.54 -23.83 -27.12
CA VAL A 229 29.64 -24.84 -27.67
C VAL A 229 28.50 -24.16 -28.42
N ASP A 230 28.24 -24.62 -29.64
CA ASP A 230 27.06 -24.23 -30.43
C ASP A 230 26.22 -25.49 -30.71
N GLU A 231 25.03 -25.55 -30.12
CA GLU A 231 24.22 -26.77 -30.10
C GLU A 231 22.87 -26.63 -30.82
N ARG A 232 22.42 -27.72 -31.44
CA ARG A 232 21.08 -27.84 -32.01
C ARG A 232 20.50 -29.22 -31.73
N LEU A 233 19.44 -29.24 -30.92
CA LEU A 233 18.83 -30.47 -30.44
C LEU A 233 17.35 -30.57 -30.80
N ASP A 234 16.95 -31.75 -31.31
CA ASP A 234 15.55 -32.17 -31.44
C ASP A 234 15.29 -33.41 -30.57
N LYS A 235 14.31 -33.32 -29.65
CA LYS A 235 13.92 -34.39 -28.70
C LYS A 235 15.06 -34.90 -27.82
N ALA A 236 15.87 -33.99 -27.27
CA ALA A 236 17.01 -34.36 -26.44
C ALA A 236 16.72 -34.32 -24.93
N ARG A 237 17.64 -34.91 -24.18
CA ARG A 237 17.85 -34.66 -22.75
C ARG A 237 19.30 -34.29 -22.55
N VAL A 238 19.51 -33.17 -21.89
CA VAL A 238 20.82 -32.55 -21.73
C VAL A 238 21.04 -32.29 -20.25
N ASP A 239 22.15 -32.81 -19.73
CA ASP A 239 22.63 -32.56 -18.37
C ASP A 239 24.00 -31.86 -18.47
N GLU A 240 24.05 -30.56 -18.18
CA GLU A 240 25.23 -29.74 -18.42
C GLU A 240 25.90 -29.21 -17.16
N ARG A 241 27.24 -29.15 -17.20
CA ARG A 241 28.06 -28.50 -16.17
C ARG A 241 29.14 -27.64 -16.79
N LEU A 242 29.01 -26.34 -16.57
CA LEU A 242 29.77 -25.31 -17.26
C LEU A 242 30.58 -24.48 -16.26
N ASP A 243 31.90 -24.43 -16.43
CA ASP A 243 32.79 -23.46 -15.76
C ASP A 243 33.51 -22.59 -16.82
N LYS A 244 33.27 -21.27 -16.77
CA LYS A 244 33.84 -20.28 -17.72
C LYS A 244 33.57 -20.59 -19.20
N ALA A 245 32.41 -21.15 -19.50
CA ALA A 245 31.99 -21.51 -20.85
C ALA A 245 31.16 -20.41 -21.55
N ARG A 246 30.96 -20.59 -22.86
CA ARG A 246 29.95 -19.86 -23.65
C ARG A 246 29.16 -20.87 -24.47
N VAL A 247 27.84 -20.81 -24.38
CA VAL A 247 26.95 -21.77 -25.01
C VAL A 247 25.85 -21.02 -25.77
N ASP A 248 25.61 -21.42 -27.01
CA ASP A 248 24.48 -20.95 -27.83
C ASP A 248 23.61 -22.18 -28.20
N GLU A 249 22.39 -22.24 -27.67
CA GLU A 249 21.54 -23.42 -27.76
C GLU A 249 20.23 -23.19 -28.51
N ARG A 250 19.78 -24.25 -29.20
CA ARG A 250 18.45 -24.30 -29.82
C ARG A 250 17.82 -25.66 -29.61
N LEU A 251 16.77 -25.70 -28.81
CA LEU A 251 16.10 -26.94 -28.42
C LEU A 251 14.64 -26.97 -28.84
N ASP A 252 14.21 -28.10 -29.38
CA ASP A 252 12.80 -28.43 -29.63
C ASP A 252 12.42 -29.71 -28.87
N ASN A 253 11.40 -29.62 -28.00
CA ASN A 253 10.93 -30.70 -27.12
C ASN A 253 12.01 -31.29 -26.19
N ALA A 254 12.77 -30.43 -25.51
CA ALA A 254 13.87 -30.86 -24.66
C ALA A 254 13.55 -30.87 -23.16
N ARG A 255 14.45 -31.51 -22.41
CA ARG A 255 14.60 -31.34 -20.97
C ARG A 255 16.06 -31.02 -20.69
N VAL A 256 16.29 -29.94 -19.95
CA VAL A 256 17.60 -29.37 -19.73
C VAL A 256 17.79 -29.20 -18.22
N ASP A 257 18.87 -29.78 -17.69
CA ASP A 257 19.30 -29.62 -16.30
C ASP A 257 20.69 -28.97 -16.31
N GLU A 258 20.77 -27.69 -15.95
CA GLU A 258 21.98 -26.89 -16.11
C GLU A 258 22.63 -26.45 -14.79
N ARG A 259 23.98 -26.41 -14.80
CA ARG A 259 24.78 -25.85 -13.70
C ARG A 259 25.92 -25.00 -14.23
N LEU A 260 25.84 -23.72 -13.93
CA LEU A 260 26.65 -22.67 -14.55
C LEU A 260 27.46 -21.91 -13.50
N ASP A 261 28.79 -21.89 -13.63
CA ASP A 261 29.69 -20.98 -12.90
C ASP A 261 30.45 -20.09 -13.89
N LYS A 262 30.26 -18.77 -13.81
CA LYS A 262 30.91 -17.76 -14.69
C LYS A 262 30.67 -18.00 -16.19
N ALA A 263 29.51 -18.54 -16.54
CA ALA A 263 29.14 -18.85 -17.92
C ALA A 263 28.36 -17.70 -18.59
N ARG A 264 28.19 -17.82 -19.92
CA ARG A 264 27.22 -17.04 -20.71
C ARG A 264 26.45 -17.98 -21.61
N VAL A 265 25.13 -17.90 -21.57
CA VAL A 265 24.23 -18.79 -22.29
C VAL A 265 23.19 -17.97 -23.04
N ASP A 266 22.98 -18.30 -24.32
CA ASP A 266 21.90 -17.75 -25.14
C ASP A 266 21.01 -18.91 -25.63
N GLU A 267 19.77 -18.95 -25.16
CA GLU A 267 18.89 -20.10 -25.32
C GLU A 267 17.60 -19.80 -26.12
N ARG A 268 17.14 -20.80 -26.87
CA ARG A 268 15.83 -20.78 -27.53
C ARG A 268 15.16 -22.13 -27.42
N LEU A 269 14.07 -22.18 -26.68
CA LEU A 269 13.35 -23.41 -26.39
C LEU A 269 11.89 -23.36 -26.85
N ASP A 270 11.42 -24.44 -27.47
CA ASP A 270 10.00 -24.70 -27.74
C ASP A 270 9.57 -26.00 -27.03
N ASN A 271 8.53 -25.90 -26.19
CA ASN A 271 7.99 -27.00 -25.38
C ASN A 271 9.01 -27.66 -24.43
N ALA A 272 9.76 -26.85 -23.68
CA ALA A 272 10.81 -27.34 -22.81
C ALA A 272 10.44 -27.41 -21.32
N ARG A 273 11.29 -28.11 -20.57
CA ARG A 273 11.41 -28.03 -19.12
C ARG A 273 12.87 -27.77 -18.78
N VAL A 274 13.10 -26.74 -17.99
CA VAL A 274 14.42 -26.22 -17.69
C VAL A 274 14.56 -26.13 -16.17
N ASP A 275 15.60 -26.77 -15.63
CA ASP A 275 15.99 -26.70 -14.22
C ASP A 275 17.40 -26.08 -14.14
N GLU A 276 17.50 -24.84 -13.67
CA GLU A 276 18.73 -24.06 -13.75
C GLU A 276 19.36 -23.70 -12.40
N ARG A 277 20.70 -23.67 -12.39
CA ARG A 277 21.50 -23.23 -11.25
C ARG A 277 22.67 -22.36 -11.71
N LEU A 278 22.57 -21.08 -11.42
CA LEU A 278 23.45 -20.03 -11.93
C LEU A 278 24.25 -19.38 -10.79
N ASP A 279 25.59 -19.37 -10.89
CA ASP A 279 26.49 -18.58 -10.04
C ASP A 279 27.39 -17.68 -10.91
N ASN A 280 27.26 -16.35 -10.76
CA ASN A 280 27.98 -15.34 -11.55
C ASN A 280 27.81 -15.48 -13.09
N ALA A 281 26.65 -15.92 -13.54
CA ALA A 281 26.36 -16.18 -14.95
C ALA A 281 25.54 -15.06 -15.60
N ARG A 282 25.40 -15.13 -16.93
CA ARG A 282 24.49 -14.29 -17.72
C ARG A 282 23.72 -15.18 -18.69
N VAL A 283 22.40 -15.05 -18.70
CA VAL A 283 21.50 -15.86 -19.53
C VAL A 283 20.52 -14.96 -20.27
N ASP A 284 20.35 -15.21 -21.56
CA ASP A 284 19.33 -14.59 -22.41
C ASP A 284 18.43 -15.69 -22.98
N GLU A 285 17.16 -15.71 -22.57
CA GLU A 285 16.26 -16.83 -22.84
C GLU A 285 15.00 -16.45 -23.64
N ARG A 286 14.54 -17.40 -24.46
CA ARG A 286 13.27 -17.29 -25.18
C ARG A 286 12.54 -18.62 -25.19
N LEU A 287 11.41 -18.66 -24.49
CA LEU A 287 10.64 -19.88 -24.30
C LEU A 287 9.19 -19.76 -24.79
N ASP A 288 8.72 -20.79 -25.51
CA ASP A 288 7.29 -20.99 -25.81
C ASP A 288 6.80 -22.27 -25.12
N LYS A 289 5.73 -22.17 -24.31
CA LYS A 289 5.12 -23.27 -23.54
C LYS A 289 6.08 -23.99 -22.60
N ALA A 290 6.86 -23.25 -21.82
CA ALA A 290 7.86 -23.80 -20.93
C ALA A 290 7.42 -23.95 -19.46
N ARG A 291 8.23 -24.70 -18.72
CA ARG A 291 8.28 -24.69 -17.26
C ARG A 291 9.73 -24.50 -16.85
N VAL A 292 9.99 -23.51 -16.01
CA VAL A 292 11.31 -23.06 -15.61
C VAL A 292 11.39 -23.06 -14.09
N ASP A 293 12.39 -23.75 -13.55
CA ASP A 293 12.72 -23.77 -12.12
C ASP A 293 14.15 -23.21 -11.94
N GLU A 294 14.26 -22.01 -11.39
CA GLU A 294 15.53 -21.26 -11.39
C GLU A 294 16.11 -21.00 -10.00
N ARG A 295 17.45 -21.01 -9.93
CA ARG A 295 18.21 -20.61 -8.74
C ARG A 295 19.42 -19.78 -9.10
N LEU A 296 19.36 -18.49 -8.77
CA LEU A 296 20.37 -17.50 -9.14
C LEU A 296 21.15 -16.99 -7.92
N ASP A 297 22.48 -17.00 -7.99
CA ASP A 297 23.38 -16.21 -7.11
C ASP A 297 24.27 -15.30 -7.97
N LYS A 298 24.16 -13.97 -7.80
CA LYS A 298 24.92 -12.96 -8.56
C LYS A 298 24.77 -13.07 -10.10
N ALA A 299 23.63 -13.54 -10.58
CA ALA A 299 23.35 -13.69 -12.01
C ALA A 299 22.70 -12.45 -12.63
N ARG A 300 22.62 -12.46 -13.97
CA ARG A 300 21.76 -11.57 -14.75
C ARG A 300 20.99 -12.39 -15.78
N VAL A 301 19.67 -12.24 -15.81
CA VAL A 301 18.79 -13.02 -16.68
C VAL A 301 17.85 -12.06 -17.42
N ASP A 302 17.72 -12.24 -18.74
CA ASP A 302 16.78 -11.52 -19.59
C ASP A 302 15.85 -12.54 -20.28
N GLU A 303 14.57 -12.53 -19.94
CA GLU A 303 13.64 -13.60 -20.31
C GLU A 303 12.44 -13.14 -21.13
N ARG A 304 11.96 -14.03 -22.01
CA ARG A 304 10.73 -13.85 -22.77
C ARG A 304 9.95 -15.14 -22.86
N LEU A 305 8.79 -15.18 -22.22
CA LEU A 305 7.98 -16.38 -22.13
C LEU A 305 6.55 -16.19 -22.65
N ASP A 306 6.07 -17.16 -23.43
CA ASP A 306 4.64 -17.30 -23.80
C ASP A 306 4.08 -18.60 -23.20
N LYS A 307 2.99 -18.50 -22.42
CA LYS A 307 2.32 -19.62 -21.71
C LYS A 307 3.24 -20.39 -20.76
N ALA A 308 3.96 -19.68 -19.91
CA ALA A 308 4.93 -20.28 -19.00
C ALA A 308 4.44 -20.48 -17.56
N ARG A 309 5.22 -21.27 -16.82
CA ARG A 309 5.23 -21.32 -15.36
C ARG A 309 6.67 -21.19 -14.90
N VAL A 310 6.91 -20.25 -14.00
CA VAL A 310 8.24 -19.88 -13.53
C VAL A 310 8.25 -19.95 -12.02
N ASP A 311 9.20 -20.70 -11.46
CA ASP A 311 9.46 -20.79 -10.02
C ASP A 311 10.90 -20.30 -9.75
N GLU A 312 11.05 -19.13 -9.14
CA GLU A 312 12.34 -18.44 -9.03
C GLU A 312 12.87 -18.27 -7.60
N ARG A 313 14.19 -18.37 -7.46
CA ARG A 313 14.90 -18.09 -6.21
C ARG A 313 16.17 -17.29 -6.47
N LEU A 314 16.14 -16.01 -6.11
CA LEU A 314 17.15 -15.04 -6.45
C LEU A 314 17.91 -14.54 -5.21
N ASP A 315 19.24 -14.56 -5.25
CA ASP A 315 20.14 -13.88 -4.29
C ASP A 315 21.14 -12.98 -5.04
N ASN A 316 21.08 -11.68 -4.78
CA ASN A 316 21.92 -10.67 -5.47
C ASN A 316 21.82 -10.69 -7.01
N ALA A 317 20.67 -11.08 -7.57
CA ALA A 317 20.45 -11.19 -9.01
C ALA A 317 19.84 -9.91 -9.62
N ARG A 318 19.80 -9.87 -10.96
CA ARG A 318 19.00 -8.91 -11.73
C ARG A 318 18.25 -9.66 -12.82
N VAL A 319 16.93 -9.45 -12.90
CA VAL A 319 16.06 -10.16 -13.84
C VAL A 319 15.17 -9.15 -14.56
N ASP A 320 15.08 -9.28 -15.88
CA ASP A 320 14.20 -8.49 -16.74
C ASP A 320 13.27 -9.45 -17.51
N GLU A 321 11.97 -9.43 -17.21
CA GLU A 321 11.02 -10.43 -17.70
C GLU A 321 9.86 -9.86 -18.53
N ARG A 322 9.42 -10.66 -19.50
CA ARG A 322 8.22 -10.39 -20.29
C ARG A 322 7.41 -11.65 -20.49
N LEU A 323 6.25 -11.71 -19.84
CA LEU A 323 5.40 -12.89 -19.83
C LEU A 323 4.01 -12.63 -20.40
N ASP A 324 3.51 -13.58 -21.19
CA ASP A 324 2.13 -13.63 -21.68
C ASP A 324 1.45 -14.93 -21.20
N ASN A 325 0.33 -14.83 -20.51
CA ASN A 325 -0.40 -15.95 -19.90
C ASN A 325 0.44 -16.80 -18.92
N ALA A 326 1.06 -16.14 -17.93
CA ALA A 326 2.00 -16.79 -17.03
C ALA A 326 1.49 -17.01 -15.59
N ARG A 327 2.24 -17.85 -14.87
CA ARG A 327 2.21 -17.98 -13.42
C ARG A 327 3.64 -17.91 -12.91
N VAL A 328 3.87 -17.03 -11.96
CA VAL A 328 5.20 -16.72 -11.41
C VAL A 328 5.13 -16.87 -9.89
N ASP A 329 6.04 -17.67 -9.33
CA ASP A 329 6.26 -17.82 -7.89
C ASP A 329 7.70 -17.40 -7.55
N GLU A 330 7.90 -16.24 -6.92
CA GLU A 330 9.25 -15.70 -6.67
C GLU A 330 9.67 -15.66 -5.21
N ARG A 331 10.99 -15.79 -5.00
CA ARG A 331 11.64 -15.55 -3.71
C ARG A 331 12.94 -14.77 -3.90
N LEU A 332 12.92 -13.49 -3.52
CA LEU A 332 14.02 -12.56 -3.75
C LEU A 332 14.73 -12.15 -2.45
N ASP A 333 16.07 -12.20 -2.44
CA ASP A 333 16.92 -11.57 -1.43
C ASP A 333 17.97 -10.68 -2.10
N ASN A 334 17.96 -9.37 -1.81
CA ASN A 334 18.84 -8.37 -2.43
C ASN A 334 18.81 -8.33 -3.97
N ALA A 335 17.68 -8.67 -4.58
CA ALA A 335 17.52 -8.71 -6.04
C ALA A 335 16.96 -7.38 -6.61
N ARG A 336 17.00 -7.29 -7.95
CA ARG A 336 16.24 -6.27 -8.71
C ARG A 336 15.50 -6.97 -9.85
N VAL A 337 14.21 -6.72 -9.97
CA VAL A 337 13.36 -7.37 -10.97
C VAL A 337 12.52 -6.29 -11.67
N ASP A 338 12.48 -6.34 -13.00
CA ASP A 338 11.64 -5.49 -13.84
C ASP A 338 10.73 -6.40 -14.70
N GLU A 339 9.41 -6.40 -14.44
CA GLU A 339 8.49 -7.32 -15.12
C GLU A 339 7.38 -6.64 -15.92
N ARG A 340 6.92 -7.36 -16.95
CA ARG A 340 5.74 -7.00 -17.73
C ARG A 340 4.91 -8.23 -18.03
N LEU A 341 3.75 -8.35 -17.38
CA LEU A 341 2.88 -9.51 -17.54
C LEU A 341 1.47 -9.15 -18.05
N ASP A 342 0.95 -10.01 -18.94
CA ASP A 342 -0.42 -9.97 -19.44
C ASP A 342 -1.13 -11.28 -19.08
N ASN A 343 -2.30 -11.20 -18.43
CA ASN A 343 -3.08 -12.32 -17.90
C ASN A 343 -2.29 -13.20 -16.90
N ALA A 344 -1.74 -12.57 -15.87
CA ALA A 344 -0.81 -13.22 -14.95
C ALA A 344 -1.40 -13.59 -13.58
N ARG A 345 -0.68 -14.47 -12.89
CA ARG A 345 -0.78 -14.71 -11.45
C ARG A 345 0.62 -14.69 -10.86
N VAL A 346 0.82 -13.89 -9.84
CA VAL A 346 2.13 -13.63 -9.24
C VAL A 346 2.02 -13.86 -7.73
N ASP A 347 2.90 -14.70 -7.18
CA ASP A 347 3.05 -14.94 -5.74
C ASP A 347 4.49 -14.59 -5.33
N GLU A 348 4.67 -13.53 -4.54
CA GLU A 348 5.99 -12.94 -4.29
C GLU A 348 6.41 -12.92 -2.82
N ARG A 349 7.71 -13.10 -2.59
CA ARG A 349 8.35 -12.95 -1.28
C ARG A 349 9.68 -12.23 -1.37
N LEU A 350 9.71 -11.00 -0.89
CA LEU A 350 10.84 -10.08 -1.08
C LEU A 350 11.51 -9.73 0.26
N ASP A 351 12.84 -9.87 0.34
CA ASP A 351 13.69 -9.30 1.40
C ASP A 351 14.77 -8.39 0.75
N LYS A 352 14.78 -7.09 1.10
CA LYS A 352 15.73 -6.09 0.56
C LYS A 352 15.76 -6.00 -0.98
N ALA A 353 14.65 -6.32 -1.64
CA ALA A 353 14.53 -6.29 -3.09
C ALA A 353 14.07 -4.93 -3.63
N ARG A 354 14.17 -4.77 -4.96
CA ARG A 354 13.49 -3.70 -5.71
C ARG A 354 12.76 -4.31 -6.90
N VAL A 355 11.48 -4.00 -7.05
CA VAL A 355 10.63 -4.56 -8.10
C VAL A 355 9.88 -3.42 -8.81
N ASP A 356 9.90 -3.42 -10.14
CA ASP A 356 9.13 -2.51 -10.97
C ASP A 356 8.22 -3.34 -11.91
N GLU A 357 6.90 -3.22 -11.73
CA GLU A 357 5.93 -4.13 -12.34
C GLU A 357 4.86 -3.45 -13.20
N ARG A 358 4.47 -4.14 -14.28
CA ARG A 358 3.37 -3.72 -15.14
C ARG A 358 2.48 -4.89 -15.51
N LEU A 359 1.26 -4.86 -15.00
CA LEU A 359 0.33 -5.97 -15.03
C LEU A 359 -1.01 -5.58 -15.67
N ASP A 360 -1.50 -6.43 -16.59
CA ASP A 360 -2.85 -6.33 -17.17
C ASP A 360 -3.62 -7.64 -16.89
N ASN A 361 -4.81 -7.54 -16.31
CA ASN A 361 -5.66 -8.66 -15.88
C ASN A 361 -4.97 -9.61 -14.88
N ALA A 362 -4.42 -9.06 -13.81
CA ALA A 362 -3.57 -9.80 -12.88
C ALA A 362 -4.22 -10.18 -11.55
N ARG A 363 -3.58 -11.13 -10.87
CA ARG A 363 -3.75 -11.41 -9.44
C ARG A 363 -2.37 -11.48 -8.79
N VAL A 364 -2.18 -10.72 -7.73
CA VAL A 364 -0.90 -10.54 -7.05
C VAL A 364 -1.08 -10.83 -5.56
N ASP A 365 -0.25 -11.72 -5.02
CA ASP A 365 -0.15 -12.03 -3.59
C ASP A 365 1.29 -11.75 -3.11
N GLU A 366 1.49 -10.72 -2.31
CA GLU A 366 2.82 -10.19 -1.99
C GLU A 366 3.19 -10.22 -0.50
N ARG A 367 4.48 -10.42 -0.24
CA ARG A 367 5.07 -10.32 1.11
C ARG A 367 6.42 -9.63 1.06
N LEU A 368 6.46 -8.41 1.60
CA LEU A 368 7.59 -7.50 1.48
C LEU A 368 8.25 -7.23 2.84
N ASP A 369 9.56 -7.44 2.95
CA ASP A 369 10.40 -7.03 4.09
C ASP A 369 11.57 -6.16 3.58
N ASN A 370 11.65 -4.89 4.02
CA ASN A 370 12.68 -3.94 3.60
C ASN A 370 12.79 -3.73 2.07
N ALA A 371 11.69 -3.93 1.33
CA ALA A 371 11.64 -3.86 -0.13
C ALA A 371 11.21 -2.48 -0.66
N ARG A 372 11.36 -2.27 -1.97
CA ARG A 372 10.75 -1.15 -2.70
C ARG A 372 10.03 -1.68 -3.94
N VAL A 373 8.78 -1.28 -4.13
CA VAL A 373 7.95 -1.73 -5.27
C VAL A 373 7.30 -0.53 -5.96
N ASP A 374 7.25 -0.54 -7.30
CA ASP A 374 6.53 0.41 -8.16
C ASP A 374 5.64 -0.38 -9.12
N GLU A 375 4.33 -0.24 -8.97
CA GLU A 375 3.34 -1.09 -9.64
C GLU A 375 2.34 -0.31 -10.48
N ARG A 376 2.02 -0.88 -11.64
CA ARG A 376 0.96 -0.37 -12.52
C ARG A 376 0.05 -1.49 -12.96
N LEU A 377 -1.14 -1.54 -12.35
CA LEU A 377 -2.10 -2.61 -12.56
C LEU A 377 -3.39 -2.13 -13.24
N ASP A 378 -3.87 -2.88 -14.24
CA ASP A 378 -5.19 -2.71 -14.87
C ASP A 378 -6.02 -3.99 -14.66
N ASN A 379 -7.24 -3.85 -14.13
CA ASN A 379 -8.17 -4.96 -13.81
C ASN A 379 -7.58 -6.00 -12.84
N ALA A 380 -7.01 -5.54 -11.73
CA ALA A 380 -6.25 -6.39 -10.81
C ALA A 380 -6.97 -6.77 -9.51
N ARG A 381 -6.43 -7.80 -8.86
CA ARG A 381 -6.66 -8.12 -7.45
C ARG A 381 -5.33 -8.26 -6.74
N VAL A 382 -5.17 -7.57 -5.63
CA VAL A 382 -3.91 -7.44 -4.90
C VAL A 382 -4.15 -7.77 -3.42
N ASP A 383 -3.37 -8.69 -2.89
CA ASP A 383 -3.33 -9.02 -1.45
C ASP A 383 -1.88 -8.86 -0.94
N GLU A 384 -1.64 -7.86 -0.07
CA GLU A 384 -0.29 -7.41 0.29
C GLU A 384 0.02 -7.46 1.79
N ARG A 385 1.28 -7.75 2.12
CA ARG A 385 1.80 -7.72 3.49
C ARG A 385 3.19 -7.06 3.54
N LEU A 386 3.24 -5.86 4.10
CA LEU A 386 4.40 -4.98 4.07
C LEU A 386 5.02 -4.78 5.47
N ASP A 387 6.33 -5.02 5.59
CA ASP A 387 7.15 -4.69 6.77
C ASP A 387 8.36 -3.85 6.34
N ASN A 388 8.48 -2.62 6.83
CA ASN A 388 9.56 -1.68 6.48
C ASN A 388 9.72 -1.44 4.95
N ALA A 389 8.64 -1.57 4.18
CA ALA A 389 8.65 -1.44 2.72
C ALA A 389 8.30 -0.03 2.23
N ARG A 390 8.54 0.23 0.95
CA ARG A 390 8.01 1.41 0.23
C ARG A 390 7.33 0.97 -1.05
N VAL A 391 6.09 1.38 -1.25
CA VAL A 391 5.27 1.00 -2.40
C VAL A 391 4.69 2.26 -3.07
N ASP A 392 4.69 2.29 -4.40
CA ASP A 392 4.06 3.32 -5.25
C ASP A 392 3.17 2.60 -6.26
N GLU A 393 1.86 2.82 -6.18
CA GLU A 393 0.88 2.00 -6.88
C GLU A 393 -0.08 2.84 -7.72
N ARG A 394 -0.36 2.33 -8.93
CA ARG A 394 -1.34 2.92 -9.84
C ARG A 394 -2.30 1.87 -10.36
N LEU A 395 -3.54 1.95 -9.88
CA LEU A 395 -4.56 0.93 -10.11
C LEU A 395 -5.79 1.49 -10.85
N ASP A 396 -6.25 0.78 -11.89
CA ASP A 396 -7.54 1.01 -12.55
C ASP A 396 -8.41 -0.26 -12.45
N ASN A 397 -9.65 -0.12 -11.95
CA ASN A 397 -10.61 -1.21 -11.74
C ASN A 397 -10.10 -2.35 -10.82
N ALA A 398 -9.43 -1.98 -9.73
CA ALA A 398 -8.81 -2.94 -8.81
C ALA A 398 -9.63 -3.26 -7.55
N ARG A 399 -9.23 -4.35 -6.90
CA ARG A 399 -9.55 -4.70 -5.51
C ARG A 399 -8.24 -4.96 -4.76
N VAL A 400 -8.09 -4.30 -3.62
CA VAL A 400 -6.87 -4.32 -2.81
C VAL A 400 -7.21 -4.71 -1.37
N ASP A 401 -6.35 -5.52 -0.75
CA ASP A 401 -6.32 -5.84 0.69
C ASP A 401 -4.86 -5.75 1.19
N GLU A 402 -4.59 -4.77 2.04
CA GLU A 402 -3.24 -4.45 2.50
C GLU A 402 -3.07 -4.57 4.03
N ARG A 403 -1.87 -5.00 4.41
CA ARG A 403 -1.43 -5.07 5.81
C ARG A 403 -0.04 -4.48 5.97
N LEU A 404 0.01 -3.32 6.61
CA LEU A 404 1.21 -2.48 6.74
C LEU A 404 1.78 -2.47 8.18
N ASP A 405 3.10 -2.65 8.31
CA ASP A 405 3.91 -2.37 9.51
C ASP A 405 5.15 -1.55 9.12
N ASN A 406 5.30 -0.34 9.66
CA ASN A 406 6.41 0.58 9.34
C ASN A 406 6.63 0.87 7.83
N ALA A 407 5.58 0.80 7.01
CA ALA A 407 5.64 0.98 5.56
C ALA A 407 5.41 2.44 5.11
N ARG A 408 5.73 2.74 3.85
CA ARG A 408 5.28 3.96 3.15
C ARG A 408 4.59 3.59 1.85
N VAL A 409 3.39 4.11 1.64
CA VAL A 409 2.56 3.79 0.47
C VAL A 409 2.10 5.10 -0.19
N ASP A 410 2.18 5.19 -1.51
CA ASP A 410 1.64 6.27 -2.35
C ASP A 410 0.74 5.63 -3.41
N GLU A 411 -0.57 5.88 -3.33
CA GLU A 411 -1.57 5.17 -4.12
C GLU A 411 -2.41 6.10 -4.97
N ARG A 412 -2.68 5.65 -6.20
CA ARG A 412 -3.63 6.30 -7.09
C ARG A 412 -4.60 5.32 -7.73
N LEU A 413 -5.86 5.41 -7.31
CA LEU A 413 -6.92 4.47 -7.66
C LEU A 413 -8.05 5.12 -8.48
N ASP A 414 -8.49 4.47 -9.57
CA ASP A 414 -9.68 4.85 -10.36
C ASP A 414 -10.68 3.67 -10.44
N LYS A 415 -11.96 3.92 -10.15
CA LYS A 415 -13.07 2.94 -10.22
C LYS A 415 -12.85 1.70 -9.35
N THR A 416 -12.38 1.91 -8.13
CA THR A 416 -11.99 0.83 -7.23
C THR A 416 -13.06 0.45 -6.22
N ARG A 417 -12.91 -0.77 -5.71
CA ARG A 417 -13.65 -1.22 -4.55
C ARG A 417 -12.64 -1.87 -3.60
N PRO A 418 -11.93 -1.07 -2.79
CA PRO A 418 -11.19 -1.58 -1.65
C PRO A 418 -12.12 -2.47 -0.83
N ALA A 419 -11.66 -3.67 -0.50
CA ALA A 419 -12.46 -4.63 0.24
C ALA A 419 -12.19 -4.55 1.74
N TRP A 420 -11.00 -4.09 2.11
CA TRP A 420 -10.55 -3.96 3.49
C TRP A 420 -9.14 -3.36 3.53
N MET A 421 -8.86 -2.42 4.42
CA MET A 421 -7.49 -2.08 4.82
C MET A 421 -7.39 -2.28 6.35
N SER A 422 -6.48 -3.15 6.79
CA SER A 422 -6.33 -3.49 8.22
C SER A 422 -4.89 -3.25 8.68
N VAL A 423 -4.61 -2.03 9.15
CA VAL A 423 -3.26 -1.62 9.56
C VAL A 423 -3.00 -1.86 11.05
N TRP A 424 -1.75 -2.21 11.35
CA TRP A 424 -1.16 -2.02 12.68
C TRP A 424 0.29 -1.54 12.55
N ILE A 425 0.51 -0.31 13.08
CA ILE A 425 1.78 0.31 13.53
C ILE A 425 2.56 1.11 12.47
N THR A 426 2.38 2.44 12.51
CA THR A 426 3.27 3.50 12.00
C THR A 426 3.50 3.67 10.48
N PRO A 427 2.51 3.47 9.59
CA PRO A 427 2.71 3.80 8.18
C PRO A 427 2.67 5.32 7.90
N ARG A 428 3.14 5.69 6.71
CA ARG A 428 2.77 6.93 6.03
C ARG A 428 2.07 6.57 4.72
N VAL A 429 0.86 7.07 4.51
CA VAL A 429 0.03 6.76 3.35
C VAL A 429 -0.40 8.07 2.70
N ASP A 430 -0.24 8.18 1.39
CA ASP A 430 -0.75 9.30 0.58
C ASP A 430 -1.68 8.70 -0.51
N GLU A 431 -2.98 9.03 -0.51
CA GLU A 431 -3.95 8.42 -1.43
C GLU A 431 -4.74 9.40 -2.29
N ARG A 432 -5.11 8.95 -3.50
CA ARG A 432 -6.00 9.67 -4.41
C ARG A 432 -7.00 8.73 -5.07
N LEU A 433 -8.28 8.82 -4.68
CA LEU A 433 -9.31 7.86 -5.09
C LEU A 433 -10.50 8.52 -5.82
N ASP A 434 -10.92 7.93 -6.95
CA ASP A 434 -12.14 8.31 -7.68
C ASP A 434 -13.17 7.16 -7.66
N ASN A 435 -14.37 7.40 -7.08
CA ASN A 435 -15.48 6.44 -6.89
C ASN A 435 -15.15 5.22 -5.99
N ALA A 436 -14.60 5.47 -4.80
CA ALA A 436 -14.10 4.42 -3.91
C ALA A 436 -15.00 4.10 -2.70
N ARG A 437 -14.68 2.99 -2.03
CA ARG A 437 -15.15 2.65 -0.68
C ARG A 437 -13.96 2.19 0.15
N VAL A 438 -13.66 2.89 1.23
CA VAL A 438 -12.48 2.69 2.06
C VAL A 438 -12.92 2.26 3.45
N ASP A 439 -12.30 1.21 3.97
CA ASP A 439 -12.53 0.70 5.33
C ASP A 439 -11.16 0.60 6.01
N GLU A 440 -10.89 1.44 7.00
CA GLU A 440 -9.56 1.62 7.58
C GLU A 440 -9.47 1.43 9.10
N ARG A 441 -8.29 0.99 9.55
CA ARG A 441 -7.97 0.85 10.97
C ARG A 441 -6.50 1.19 11.20
N LEU A 442 -6.21 2.36 11.77
CA LEU A 442 -4.85 2.87 11.90
C LEU A 442 -4.39 2.98 13.38
N ASP A 443 -3.13 2.65 13.65
CA ASP A 443 -2.46 2.90 14.94
C ASP A 443 -1.08 3.55 14.71
N ASN A 444 -0.88 4.74 15.30
CA ASN A 444 0.32 5.58 15.16
C ASN A 444 0.67 6.01 13.71
N ALA A 445 -0.33 6.19 12.85
CA ALA A 445 -0.15 6.49 11.42
C ALA A 445 -0.12 8.00 11.08
N ARG A 446 0.29 8.32 9.85
CA ARG A 446 0.02 9.60 9.19
C ARG A 446 -0.56 9.36 7.80
N VAL A 447 -1.68 9.99 7.48
CA VAL A 447 -2.41 9.78 6.22
C VAL A 447 -2.81 11.12 5.61
N ASP A 448 -2.61 11.27 4.29
CA ASP A 448 -3.08 12.40 3.49
C ASP A 448 -3.98 11.89 2.34
N GLU A 449 -5.25 12.27 2.34
CA GLU A 449 -6.28 11.67 1.47
C GLU A 449 -7.03 12.67 0.58
N ARG A 450 -7.37 12.23 -0.64
CA ARG A 450 -8.18 13.00 -1.59
C ARG A 450 -9.17 12.12 -2.32
N LEU A 451 -10.46 12.24 -1.99
CA LEU A 451 -11.50 11.33 -2.49
C LEU A 451 -12.65 12.06 -3.21
N ASP A 452 -13.03 11.55 -4.39
CA ASP A 452 -14.22 11.99 -5.14
C ASP A 452 -15.28 10.87 -5.19
N ASN A 453 -16.51 11.12 -4.71
CA ASN A 453 -17.62 10.16 -4.60
C ASN A 453 -17.31 8.92 -3.73
N ALA A 454 -16.88 9.14 -2.49
CA ALA A 454 -16.40 8.08 -1.61
C ALA A 454 -17.36 7.68 -0.47
N ARG A 455 -17.08 6.52 0.12
CA ARG A 455 -17.53 6.14 1.47
C ARG A 455 -16.32 5.69 2.26
N VAL A 456 -16.15 6.22 3.46
CA VAL A 456 -14.98 5.99 4.31
C VAL A 456 -15.47 5.54 5.68
N ASP A 457 -14.97 4.42 6.18
CA ASP A 457 -15.22 3.91 7.54
C ASP A 457 -13.86 3.76 8.27
N GLU A 458 -13.53 4.63 9.23
CA GLU A 458 -12.21 4.64 9.88
C GLU A 458 -12.20 4.32 11.38
N ARG A 459 -11.05 3.81 11.85
CA ARG A 459 -10.74 3.67 13.28
C ARG A 459 -9.30 4.03 13.57
N LEU A 460 -9.07 5.14 14.26
CA LEU A 460 -7.74 5.71 14.49
C LEU A 460 -7.35 5.68 15.98
N ASP A 461 -6.14 5.17 16.30
CA ASP A 461 -5.48 5.36 17.61
C ASP A 461 -4.12 6.06 17.40
N LYS A 462 -3.91 7.22 18.04
CA LYS A 462 -2.67 8.01 17.94
C LYS A 462 -2.26 8.39 16.51
N ALA A 463 -3.22 8.59 15.59
CA ALA A 463 -2.97 8.94 14.20
C ALA A 463 -2.98 10.46 13.92
N ARG A 464 -2.53 10.84 12.72
CA ARG A 464 -2.76 12.17 12.11
C ARG A 464 -3.29 12.02 10.70
N VAL A 465 -4.39 12.68 10.37
CA VAL A 465 -5.06 12.54 9.07
C VAL A 465 -5.40 13.91 8.50
N ASP A 466 -5.10 14.13 7.22
CA ASP A 466 -5.47 15.34 6.47
C ASP A 466 -6.33 14.94 5.25
N GLU A 467 -7.62 15.32 5.23
CA GLU A 467 -8.59 14.81 4.26
C GLU A 467 -9.24 15.88 3.38
N ARG A 468 -9.58 15.48 2.15
CA ARG A 468 -10.34 16.31 1.19
C ARG A 468 -11.33 15.46 0.42
N LEU A 469 -12.63 15.66 0.66
CA LEU A 469 -13.67 14.80 0.14
C LEU A 469 -14.77 15.58 -0.62
N ASP A 470 -15.12 15.13 -1.82
CA ASP A 470 -16.27 15.63 -2.59
C ASP A 470 -17.35 14.53 -2.73
N ASN A 471 -18.59 14.79 -2.28
CA ASN A 471 -19.72 13.84 -2.24
C ASN A 471 -19.46 12.58 -1.40
N ALA A 472 -19.05 12.74 -0.14
CA ALA A 472 -18.64 11.63 0.71
C ALA A 472 -19.66 11.21 1.79
N ARG A 473 -19.44 10.01 2.34
CA ARG A 473 -19.98 9.57 3.63
C ARG A 473 -18.82 9.05 4.47
N VAL A 474 -18.69 9.52 5.70
CA VAL A 474 -17.55 9.29 6.58
C VAL A 474 -18.09 8.81 7.93
N ASP A 475 -17.63 7.66 8.40
CA ASP A 475 -17.95 7.10 9.72
C ASP A 475 -16.63 6.86 10.51
N GLU A 476 -16.35 7.66 11.55
CA GLU A 476 -15.04 7.64 12.24
C GLU A 476 -15.08 7.29 13.73
N ARG A 477 -13.95 6.74 14.20
CA ARG A 477 -13.69 6.50 15.63
C ARG A 477 -12.25 6.81 15.99
N LEU A 478 -12.05 7.87 16.77
CA LEU A 478 -10.73 8.41 17.07
C LEU A 478 -10.37 8.30 18.56
N ASP A 479 -9.19 7.76 18.88
CA ASP A 479 -8.56 7.83 20.22
C ASP A 479 -7.17 8.50 20.12
N LYS A 480 -6.97 9.65 20.78
CA LYS A 480 -5.72 10.43 20.74
C LYS A 480 -5.25 10.83 19.32
N ALA A 481 -6.18 11.01 18.38
CA ALA A 481 -5.87 11.39 16.99
C ALA A 481 -5.84 12.93 16.77
N ARG A 482 -5.37 13.34 15.59
CA ARG A 482 -5.55 14.70 15.04
C ARG A 482 -6.05 14.61 13.60
N VAL A 483 -7.11 15.31 13.26
CA VAL A 483 -7.73 15.24 11.92
C VAL A 483 -7.98 16.66 11.41
N ASP A 484 -7.64 16.93 10.15
CA ASP A 484 -7.91 18.19 9.45
C ASP A 484 -8.72 17.88 8.16
N GLU A 485 -10.01 18.26 8.09
CA GLU A 485 -10.89 17.87 6.98
C GLU A 485 -11.44 19.03 6.15
N ARG A 486 -11.77 18.71 4.89
CA ARG A 486 -12.53 19.59 3.99
C ARG A 486 -13.52 18.81 3.15
N LEU A 487 -14.80 19.03 3.35
CA LEU A 487 -15.86 18.24 2.72
C LEU A 487 -16.89 19.10 1.95
N ASP A 488 -17.26 18.69 0.73
CA ASP A 488 -18.41 19.23 -0.03
C ASP A 488 -19.49 18.14 -0.21
N LYS A 489 -20.73 18.43 0.21
CA LYS A 489 -21.90 17.51 0.19
C LYS A 489 -21.66 16.20 0.95
N ALA A 490 -21.24 16.31 2.21
CA ALA A 490 -20.89 15.16 3.04
C ALA A 490 -21.96 14.74 4.06
N ARG A 491 -21.79 13.53 4.59
CA ARG A 491 -22.39 13.06 5.84
C ARG A 491 -21.29 12.45 6.69
N VAL A 492 -21.17 12.92 7.93
CA VAL A 492 -20.10 12.57 8.86
C VAL A 492 -20.72 12.07 10.16
N ASP A 493 -20.18 10.99 10.74
CA ASP A 493 -20.64 10.38 11.99
C ASP A 493 -19.39 10.00 12.83
N GLU A 494 -19.09 10.78 13.88
CA GLU A 494 -17.82 10.69 14.61
C GLU A 494 -17.93 10.27 16.07
N ARG A 495 -16.85 9.65 16.57
CA ARG A 495 -16.67 9.36 17.99
C ARG A 495 -15.24 9.60 18.43
N LEU A 496 -15.05 10.62 19.28
CA LEU A 496 -13.74 11.13 19.65
C LEU A 496 -13.44 10.91 21.15
N ASP A 497 -12.27 10.33 21.48
CA ASP A 497 -11.68 10.34 22.83
C ASP A 497 -10.27 10.98 22.77
N LYS A 498 -10.06 12.10 23.49
CA LYS A 498 -8.77 12.84 23.53
C LYS A 498 -8.25 13.27 22.14
N ALA A 499 -9.14 13.50 21.17
CA ALA A 499 -8.78 13.91 19.82
C ALA A 499 -8.71 15.44 19.63
N ARG A 500 -8.21 15.87 18.47
CA ARG A 500 -8.33 17.24 17.96
C ARG A 500 -8.79 17.22 16.50
N VAL A 501 -9.82 17.96 16.16
CA VAL A 501 -10.39 17.98 14.80
C VAL A 501 -10.57 19.42 14.33
N ASP A 502 -10.14 19.72 13.10
CA ASP A 502 -10.33 21.00 12.43
C ASP A 502 -11.12 20.78 11.12
N GLU A 503 -12.36 21.26 11.04
CA GLU A 503 -13.29 20.91 9.97
C GLU A 503 -13.80 22.09 9.13
N ARG A 504 -14.07 21.82 7.84
CA ARG A 504 -14.69 22.76 6.91
C ARG A 504 -15.67 22.07 5.99
N LEU A 505 -16.97 22.29 6.19
CA LEU A 505 -18.00 21.57 5.45
C LEU A 505 -18.98 22.50 4.71
N ASP A 506 -19.26 22.17 3.45
CA ASP A 506 -20.30 22.79 2.63
C ASP A 506 -21.44 21.79 2.36
N ASN A 507 -22.69 22.11 2.72
CA ASN A 507 -23.88 21.25 2.58
C ASN A 507 -23.80 19.90 3.31
N ALA A 508 -23.42 19.91 4.59
CA ALA A 508 -23.15 18.69 5.36
C ALA A 508 -24.24 18.30 6.37
N ARG A 509 -24.10 17.08 6.88
CA ARG A 509 -24.75 16.60 8.11
C ARG A 509 -23.69 15.93 8.99
N VAL A 510 -23.60 16.33 10.24
CA VAL A 510 -22.58 15.88 11.19
C VAL A 510 -23.29 15.36 12.44
N ASP A 511 -22.92 14.17 12.90
CA ASP A 511 -23.36 13.61 14.18
C ASP A 511 -22.11 13.28 15.02
N GLU A 512 -21.90 13.96 16.17
CA GLU A 512 -20.67 13.84 16.95
C GLU A 512 -20.85 13.34 18.38
N ARG A 513 -19.80 12.66 18.89
CA ARG A 513 -19.69 12.29 20.32
C ARG A 513 -18.28 12.47 20.82
N LEU A 514 -18.09 13.45 21.71
CA LEU A 514 -16.78 13.90 22.17
C LEU A 514 -16.56 13.62 23.66
N ASP A 515 -15.42 13.01 24.00
CA ASP A 515 -14.90 12.88 25.37
C ASP A 515 -13.46 13.43 25.43
N ASN A 516 -13.23 14.48 26.22
CA ASN A 516 -11.91 15.14 26.36
C ASN A 516 -11.29 15.65 25.02
N ALA A 517 -12.11 15.99 24.02
CA ALA A 517 -11.67 16.41 22.69
C ALA A 517 -11.59 17.94 22.52
N ARG A 518 -11.04 18.39 21.38
CA ARG A 518 -11.11 19.77 20.90
C ARG A 518 -11.52 19.82 19.44
N VAL A 519 -12.50 20.63 19.07
CA VAL A 519 -13.03 20.71 17.70
C VAL A 519 -13.13 22.18 17.27
N ASP A 520 -12.67 22.49 16.06
CA ASP A 520 -12.78 23.82 15.44
C ASP A 520 -13.53 23.67 14.08
N GLU A 521 -14.77 24.18 13.99
CA GLU A 521 -15.67 23.93 12.85
C GLU A 521 -16.06 25.16 12.03
N ARG A 522 -16.27 24.95 10.73
CA ARG A 522 -16.84 25.96 9.81
C ARG A 522 -17.81 25.34 8.82
N LEU A 523 -19.08 25.69 8.93
CA LEU A 523 -20.15 25.04 8.18
C LEU A 523 -21.04 26.03 7.39
N ASP A 524 -21.36 25.70 6.13
CA ASP A 524 -22.41 26.39 5.34
C ASP A 524 -23.53 25.41 4.94
N ASN A 525 -24.78 25.72 5.29
CA ASN A 525 -25.98 24.90 5.07
C ASN A 525 -25.93 23.52 5.73
N ALA A 526 -25.59 23.47 7.02
CA ALA A 526 -25.38 22.23 7.76
C ALA A 526 -26.50 21.85 8.74
N ARG A 527 -26.43 20.61 9.21
CA ARG A 527 -27.13 20.10 10.40
C ARG A 527 -26.13 19.38 11.29
N VAL A 528 -26.09 19.71 12.56
CA VAL A 528 -25.12 19.20 13.54
C VAL A 528 -25.87 18.67 14.76
N ASP A 529 -25.56 17.45 15.18
CA ASP A 529 -26.07 16.84 16.42
C ASP A 529 -24.88 16.44 17.31
N GLU A 530 -24.67 17.12 18.44
CA GLU A 530 -23.47 16.93 19.30
C GLU A 530 -23.74 16.36 20.68
N ARG A 531 -22.74 15.65 21.23
CA ARG A 531 -22.69 15.24 22.65
C ARG A 531 -21.29 15.35 23.21
N LEU A 532 -21.11 16.28 24.16
CA LEU A 532 -19.80 16.68 24.68
C LEU A 532 -19.64 16.34 26.18
N ASP A 533 -18.55 15.67 26.55
CA ASP A 533 -18.09 15.50 27.94
C ASP A 533 -16.62 15.96 28.08
N ASN A 534 -16.37 16.99 28.89
CA ASN A 534 -15.04 17.61 29.06
C ASN A 534 -14.37 18.12 27.76
N ALA A 535 -15.15 18.51 26.75
CA ALA A 535 -14.66 18.95 25.45
C ALA A 535 -14.48 20.49 25.35
N ARG A 536 -13.86 20.95 24.26
CA ARG A 536 -13.85 22.36 23.83
C ARG A 536 -14.20 22.48 22.35
N VAL A 537 -15.15 23.31 21.98
CA VAL A 537 -15.61 23.46 20.60
C VAL A 537 -15.67 24.93 20.20
N ASP A 538 -15.16 25.28 19.02
CA ASP A 538 -15.22 26.63 18.43
C ASP A 538 -15.93 26.55 17.06
N GLU A 539 -17.16 27.08 16.94
CA GLU A 539 -17.98 26.91 15.73
C GLU A 539 -18.26 28.21 14.95
N ARG A 540 -18.44 28.06 13.63
CA ARG A 540 -18.96 29.11 12.75
C ARG A 540 -19.91 28.56 11.71
N LEU A 541 -21.20 28.87 11.81
CA LEU A 541 -22.22 28.30 10.92
C LEU A 541 -23.03 29.37 10.16
N ASP A 542 -23.31 29.14 8.88
CA ASP A 542 -24.32 29.87 8.09
C ASP A 542 -25.46 28.94 7.68
N LYS A 543 -26.71 29.33 7.95
CA LYS A 543 -27.96 28.58 7.67
C LYS A 543 -27.99 27.17 8.28
N ALA A 544 -27.66 27.07 9.57
CA ALA A 544 -27.52 25.79 10.27
C ALA A 544 -28.71 25.39 11.16
N ARG A 545 -28.70 24.13 11.59
CA ARG A 545 -29.48 23.61 12.71
C ARG A 545 -28.55 22.81 13.61
N VAL A 546 -28.53 23.11 14.90
CA VAL A 546 -27.63 22.53 15.90
C VAL A 546 -28.46 21.99 17.06
N ASP A 547 -28.20 20.75 17.47
CA ASP A 547 -28.77 20.12 18.67
C ASP A 547 -27.61 19.63 19.57
N GLU A 548 -27.36 20.27 20.72
CA GLU A 548 -26.22 19.92 21.59
C GLU A 548 -26.59 19.38 22.98
N ARG A 549 -25.65 18.62 23.56
CA ARG A 549 -25.70 18.19 24.97
C ARG A 549 -24.32 18.23 25.60
N LEU A 550 -24.13 19.11 26.59
CA LEU A 550 -22.82 19.39 27.18
C LEU A 550 -22.75 18.99 28.67
N ASP A 551 -21.70 18.27 29.06
CA ASP A 551 -21.27 18.08 30.46
C ASP A 551 -19.81 18.55 30.62
N LYS A 552 -19.55 19.54 31.47
CA LYS A 552 -18.21 20.13 31.72
C LYS A 552 -17.47 20.63 30.46
N ALA A 553 -18.20 21.02 29.42
CA ALA A 553 -17.63 21.51 28.16
C ALA A 553 -17.39 23.03 28.13
N ARG A 554 -16.70 23.50 27.10
CA ARG A 554 -16.62 24.93 26.72
C ARG A 554 -16.90 25.10 25.23
N VAL A 555 -17.82 25.99 24.86
CA VAL A 555 -18.22 26.18 23.45
C VAL A 555 -18.20 27.68 23.11
N ASP A 556 -17.62 28.04 21.95
CA ASP A 556 -17.63 29.41 21.42
C ASP A 556 -18.29 29.40 20.02
N GLU A 557 -19.49 29.98 19.87
CA GLU A 557 -20.27 29.90 18.62
C GLU A 557 -20.47 31.21 17.88
N ARG A 558 -20.61 31.12 16.54
CA ARG A 558 -21.05 32.23 15.68
C ARG A 558 -21.98 31.77 14.58
N LEU A 559 -23.25 32.12 14.67
CA LEU A 559 -24.27 31.62 13.76
C LEU A 559 -25.00 32.72 12.98
N ASP A 560 -25.26 32.52 11.68
CA ASP A 560 -26.16 33.34 10.85
C ASP A 560 -27.34 32.48 10.36
N LYS A 561 -28.59 32.92 10.60
CA LYS A 561 -29.84 32.23 10.23
C LYS A 561 -29.96 30.80 10.79
N ALA A 562 -29.68 30.62 12.08
CA ALA A 562 -29.62 29.31 12.71
C ALA A 562 -30.86 28.93 13.56
N ARG A 563 -30.92 27.67 13.95
CA ARG A 563 -31.75 27.14 15.03
C ARG A 563 -30.89 26.27 15.94
N VAL A 564 -30.94 26.50 17.24
CA VAL A 564 -30.08 25.89 18.25
C VAL A 564 -30.96 25.33 19.37
N ASP A 565 -30.76 24.06 19.74
CA ASP A 565 -31.40 23.42 20.89
C ASP A 565 -30.31 22.86 21.83
N GLU A 566 -30.16 23.43 23.04
CA GLU A 566 -29.06 23.11 23.96
C GLU A 566 -29.46 22.52 25.32
N ARG A 567 -28.57 21.71 25.87
CA ARG A 567 -28.68 21.18 27.25
C ARG A 567 -27.32 21.14 27.94
N LEU A 568 -27.14 21.99 28.93
CA LEU A 568 -25.84 22.23 29.57
C LEU A 568 -25.83 21.80 31.04
N ASP A 569 -24.82 21.03 31.45
CA ASP A 569 -24.49 20.73 32.86
C ASP A 569 -23.02 21.08 33.14
N ASN A 570 -22.74 22.02 34.05
CA ASN A 570 -21.40 22.51 34.37
C ASN A 570 -20.58 23.06 33.18
N ALA A 571 -21.23 23.54 32.11
CA ALA A 571 -20.58 24.03 30.89
C ALA A 571 -20.32 25.54 30.90
N ARG A 572 -19.58 26.03 29.89
CA ARG A 572 -19.45 27.45 29.57
C ARG A 572 -19.67 27.69 28.08
N VAL A 573 -20.52 28.63 27.70
CA VAL A 573 -20.83 28.90 26.29
C VAL A 573 -20.73 30.40 26.00
N ASP A 574 -20.10 30.78 24.89
CA ASP A 574 -20.03 32.17 24.41
C ASP A 574 -20.61 32.24 22.98
N GLU A 575 -21.78 32.86 22.78
CA GLU A 575 -22.49 32.84 21.48
C GLU A 575 -22.63 34.20 20.82
N ARG A 576 -22.73 34.17 19.48
CA ARG A 576 -23.12 35.32 18.67
C ARG A 576 -24.02 34.91 17.52
N LEU A 577 -25.29 35.27 17.58
CA LEU A 577 -26.28 34.82 16.60
C LEU A 577 -27.00 35.97 15.88
N ASP A 578 -27.08 35.86 14.55
CA ASP A 578 -27.87 36.76 13.70
C ASP A 578 -29.09 36.01 13.12
N ASN A 579 -30.31 36.50 13.32
CA ASN A 579 -31.58 35.89 12.86
C ASN A 579 -31.83 34.44 13.35
N ALA A 580 -31.60 34.18 14.64
CA ALA A 580 -31.63 32.84 15.20
C ALA A 580 -32.91 32.48 16.00
N ARG A 581 -33.04 31.20 16.33
CA ARG A 581 -33.94 30.68 17.38
C ARG A 581 -33.14 29.76 18.29
N VAL A 582 -33.23 29.95 19.59
CA VAL A 582 -32.46 29.23 20.61
C VAL A 582 -33.41 28.68 21.67
N ASP A 583 -33.29 27.40 22.00
CA ASP A 583 -34.00 26.75 23.11
C ASP A 583 -32.98 26.12 24.09
N GLU A 584 -32.82 26.67 25.30
CA GLU A 584 -31.78 26.25 26.24
C GLU A 584 -32.28 25.60 27.55
N ARG A 585 -31.43 24.75 28.13
CA ARG A 585 -31.61 24.22 29.49
C ARG A 585 -30.28 24.12 30.22
N LEU A 586 -30.10 24.93 31.25
CA LEU A 586 -28.83 25.08 31.98
C LEU A 586 -28.92 24.57 33.43
N ASP A 587 -27.95 23.77 33.86
CA ASP A 587 -27.68 23.43 35.26
C ASP A 587 -26.21 23.72 35.60
N ASN A 588 -25.94 24.60 36.55
CA ASN A 588 -24.57 25.03 36.93
C ASN A 588 -23.69 25.57 35.77
N ALA A 589 -24.28 26.11 34.71
CA ALA A 589 -23.57 26.61 33.53
C ALA A 589 -23.24 28.11 33.61
N ARG A 590 -22.43 28.59 32.65
CA ARG A 590 -22.23 30.03 32.38
C ARG A 590 -22.38 30.32 30.90
N VAL A 591 -23.18 31.31 30.52
CA VAL A 591 -23.45 31.63 29.11
C VAL A 591 -23.26 33.13 28.87
N ASP A 592 -22.56 33.51 27.81
CA ASP A 592 -22.39 34.91 27.38
C ASP A 592 -22.93 35.06 25.93
N GLU A 593 -24.05 35.77 25.75
CA GLU A 593 -24.79 35.79 24.48
C GLU A 593 -24.86 37.17 23.81
N ARG A 594 -24.89 37.17 22.47
CA ARG A 594 -25.17 38.37 21.66
C ARG A 594 -26.06 38.03 20.48
N LEU A 595 -27.28 38.55 20.47
CA LEU A 595 -28.29 38.13 19.51
C LEU A 595 -28.93 39.32 18.76
N ASP A 596 -28.92 39.27 17.43
CA ASP A 596 -29.61 40.24 16.57
C ASP A 596 -30.81 39.56 15.87
N ASN A 597 -32.04 40.06 16.09
CA ASN A 597 -33.30 39.51 15.54
C ASN A 597 -33.61 38.05 15.95
N ALA A 598 -33.47 37.72 17.23
CA ALA A 598 -33.61 36.35 17.73
C ALA A 598 -34.92 36.03 18.46
N ARG A 599 -35.13 34.74 18.74
CA ARG A 599 -36.09 34.23 19.71
C ARG A 599 -35.39 33.23 20.63
N VAL A 600 -35.54 33.39 21.93
CA VAL A 600 -34.84 32.61 22.96
C VAL A 600 -35.86 32.06 23.96
N ASP A 601 -35.79 30.77 24.26
CA ASP A 601 -36.58 30.11 25.31
C ASP A 601 -35.62 29.39 26.29
N GLU A 602 -35.47 29.85 27.54
CA GLU A 602 -34.50 29.28 28.48
C GLU A 602 -35.09 28.68 29.77
N ARG A 603 -34.31 27.79 30.38
CA ARG A 603 -34.56 27.25 31.73
C ARG A 603 -33.26 27.09 32.51
N LEU A 604 -33.09 27.88 33.57
CA LEU A 604 -31.84 27.99 34.30
C LEU A 604 -31.98 27.46 35.75
N ASP A 605 -31.09 26.57 36.18
CA ASP A 605 -30.87 26.18 37.58
C ASP A 605 -29.39 26.43 37.97
N LYS A 606 -29.13 27.29 38.96
CA LYS A 606 -27.76 27.64 39.42
C LYS A 606 -26.81 28.15 38.31
N ALA A 607 -27.34 28.72 37.23
CA ALA A 607 -26.57 29.23 36.10
C ALA A 607 -26.15 30.71 36.26
N ARG A 608 -25.29 31.19 35.36
CA ARG A 608 -25.01 32.62 35.16
C ARG A 608 -25.08 32.97 33.68
N VAL A 609 -25.84 33.98 33.30
CA VAL A 609 -26.02 34.36 31.89
C VAL A 609 -25.79 35.86 31.72
N ASP A 610 -25.03 36.27 30.71
CA ASP A 610 -24.79 37.66 30.34
C ASP A 610 -25.26 37.89 28.89
N GLU A 611 -26.36 38.61 28.67
CA GLU A 611 -27.00 38.74 27.35
C GLU A 611 -26.96 40.15 26.76
N ARG A 612 -26.95 40.22 25.42
CA ARG A 612 -27.18 41.45 24.66
C ARG A 612 -28.05 41.18 23.45
N LEU A 613 -29.28 41.68 23.45
CA LEU A 613 -30.25 41.38 22.40
C LEU A 613 -30.78 42.63 21.70
N ASP A 614 -30.71 42.64 20.37
CA ASP A 614 -31.32 43.67 19.52
C ASP A 614 -32.51 43.06 18.73
N ASN A 615 -33.72 43.59 18.90
CA ASN A 615 -34.97 43.12 18.26
C ASN A 615 -35.38 41.65 18.59
N ALA A 616 -35.29 41.25 19.85
CA ALA A 616 -35.50 39.87 20.28
C ALA A 616 -36.87 39.58 20.93
N ARG A 617 -37.15 38.28 21.15
CA ARG A 617 -38.19 37.78 22.05
C ARG A 617 -37.58 36.72 22.97
N VAL A 618 -37.79 36.83 24.28
CA VAL A 618 -37.18 35.99 25.30
C VAL A 618 -38.26 35.44 26.24
N ASP A 619 -38.25 34.14 26.49
CA ASP A 619 -39.11 33.48 27.48
C ASP A 619 -38.23 32.69 28.48
N GLU A 620 -38.19 33.10 29.74
CA GLU A 620 -37.21 32.61 30.73
C GLU A 620 -37.82 31.99 32.00
N ARG A 621 -37.08 31.05 32.59
CA ARG A 621 -37.40 30.45 33.90
C ARG A 621 -36.15 30.22 34.73
N LEU A 622 -36.00 30.97 35.81
CA LEU A 622 -34.80 31.01 36.62
C LEU A 622 -35.03 30.43 38.02
N ASP A 623 -34.17 29.50 38.45
CA ASP A 623 -34.06 29.01 39.82
C ASP A 623 -32.60 29.14 40.30
N ASN A 624 -32.35 29.93 41.35
CA ASN A 624 -30.99 30.17 41.90
C ASN A 624 -29.95 30.69 40.88
N ALA A 625 -30.39 31.35 39.80
CA ALA A 625 -29.53 31.84 38.72
C ALA A 625 -29.11 33.31 38.91
N ARG A 626 -28.18 33.78 38.06
CA ARG A 626 -27.85 35.21 37.90
C ARG A 626 -27.85 35.60 36.42
N VAL A 627 -28.54 36.66 36.06
CA VAL A 627 -28.65 37.09 34.66
C VAL A 627 -28.34 38.59 34.56
N ASP A 628 -27.50 38.99 33.61
CA ASP A 628 -27.18 40.39 33.32
C ASP A 628 -27.56 40.70 31.85
N GLU A 629 -28.60 41.50 31.61
CA GLU A 629 -29.16 41.69 30.25
C GLU A 629 -29.07 43.13 29.74
N ARG A 630 -29.00 43.24 28.40
CA ARG A 630 -29.15 44.51 27.69
C ARG A 630 -29.99 44.33 26.44
N LEU A 631 -31.20 44.88 26.45
CA LEU A 631 -32.17 44.65 25.39
C LEU A 631 -32.61 45.95 24.69
N ASP A 632 -32.48 45.98 23.37
CA ASP A 632 -32.99 47.06 22.52
C ASP A 632 -34.14 46.53 21.63
N ASN A 633 -35.36 47.09 21.76
CA ASN A 633 -36.57 46.68 21.02
C ASN A 633 -37.04 45.23 21.25
N ALA A 634 -37.01 44.73 22.49
CA ALA A 634 -37.31 43.34 22.83
C ALA A 634 -38.73 43.09 23.40
N ARG A 635 -39.09 41.81 23.54
CA ARG A 635 -40.20 41.32 24.38
C ARG A 635 -39.68 40.21 25.30
N VAL A 636 -39.97 40.29 26.59
CA VAL A 636 -39.45 39.36 27.61
C VAL A 636 -40.59 38.84 28.49
N ASP A 637 -40.65 37.53 28.74
CA ASP A 637 -41.57 36.91 29.69
C ASP A 637 -40.76 36.05 30.68
N GLU A 638 -40.73 36.40 31.96
CA GLU A 638 -39.82 35.83 32.97
C GLU A 638 -40.52 35.21 34.20
N ARG A 639 -39.87 34.21 34.79
CA ARG A 639 -40.27 33.60 36.07
C ARG A 639 -39.08 33.29 36.95
N LEU A 640 -38.97 33.99 38.08
CA LEU A 640 -37.79 33.97 38.94
C LEU A 640 -38.08 33.36 40.32
N ASP A 641 -37.24 32.41 40.75
CA ASP A 641 -37.20 31.88 42.12
C ASP A 641 -35.74 31.91 42.65
N ASN A 642 -35.49 32.66 43.73
CA ASN A 642 -34.15 32.85 44.32
C ASN A 642 -33.06 33.36 43.34
N ALA A 643 -33.45 34.06 42.26
CA ALA A 643 -32.54 34.56 41.23
C ALA A 643 -32.06 36.01 41.49
N ARG A 644 -31.05 36.44 40.71
CA ARG A 644 -30.64 37.85 40.62
C ARG A 644 -30.60 38.29 39.17
N VAL A 645 -31.23 39.40 38.83
CA VAL A 645 -31.27 39.91 37.46
C VAL A 645 -30.88 41.39 37.45
N ASP A 646 -29.95 41.76 36.56
CA ASP A 646 -29.52 43.15 36.33
C ASP A 646 -29.83 43.51 34.86
N GLU A 647 -30.80 44.39 34.62
CA GLU A 647 -31.38 44.64 33.30
C GLU A 647 -31.23 46.09 32.79
N ARG A 648 -31.10 46.22 31.47
CA ARG A 648 -31.12 47.53 30.77
C ARG A 648 -31.93 47.45 29.50
N LEU A 649 -33.04 48.17 29.46
CA LEU A 649 -34.03 48.02 28.41
C LEU A 649 -34.33 49.35 27.70
N ASP A 650 -34.18 49.37 26.38
CA ASP A 650 -34.58 50.48 25.51
C ASP A 650 -35.69 50.02 24.54
N ASN A 651 -36.90 50.62 24.63
CA ASN A 651 -38.08 50.26 23.82
C ASN A 651 -38.59 48.80 23.94
N ALA A 652 -38.55 48.20 25.13
CA ALA A 652 -38.99 46.82 25.37
C ALA A 652 -40.44 46.66 25.88
N ARG A 653 -40.90 45.40 26.00
CA ARG A 653 -42.08 44.94 26.76
C ARG A 653 -41.66 43.75 27.62
N VAL A 654 -42.07 43.70 28.88
CA VAL A 654 -41.62 42.70 29.85
C VAL A 654 -42.80 42.21 30.70
N ASP A 655 -42.87 40.92 31.05
CA ASP A 655 -43.86 40.33 31.97
C ASP A 655 -43.16 39.39 32.95
N GLU A 656 -43.09 39.75 34.24
CA GLU A 656 -42.29 39.06 35.25
C GLU A 656 -43.10 38.48 36.41
N ARG A 657 -42.63 37.35 36.95
CA ARG A 657 -43.17 36.76 38.18
C ARG A 657 -42.05 36.35 39.12
N LEU A 658 -41.99 36.99 40.29
CA LEU A 658 -40.84 36.92 41.20
C LEU A 658 -41.19 36.25 42.53
N ASP A 659 -40.36 35.33 42.99
CA ASP A 659 -40.36 34.78 44.36
C ASP A 659 -38.92 34.76 44.93
N ASN A 660 -38.70 35.47 46.05
CA ASN A 660 -37.38 35.59 46.70
C ASN A 660 -36.21 36.05 45.78
N ALA A 661 -36.50 36.89 44.79
CA ALA A 661 -35.53 37.38 43.80
C ALA A 661 -34.96 38.77 44.15
N ARG A 662 -33.90 39.18 43.43
CA ARG A 662 -33.39 40.56 43.40
C ARG A 662 -33.27 41.06 41.98
N VAL A 663 -33.82 42.22 41.69
CA VAL A 663 -33.83 42.81 40.35
C VAL A 663 -33.30 44.26 40.41
N ASP A 664 -32.37 44.63 39.53
CA ASP A 664 -31.90 46.02 39.30
C ASP A 664 -32.15 46.39 37.83
N GLU A 665 -33.11 47.30 37.62
CA GLU A 665 -33.65 47.58 36.29
C GLU A 665 -33.48 49.05 35.88
N ARG A 666 -33.25 49.25 34.57
CA ARG A 666 -33.27 50.57 33.96
C ARG A 666 -33.98 50.58 32.62
N LEU A 667 -35.09 51.32 32.53
CA LEU A 667 -35.96 51.39 31.35
C LEU A 667 -35.97 52.78 30.71
N ASP A 668 -35.58 52.90 29.44
CA ASP A 668 -35.71 54.13 28.65
C ASP A 668 -36.68 53.92 27.44
N LYS A 669 -37.79 54.68 27.36
CA LYS A 669 -38.76 54.73 26.21
C LYS A 669 -39.60 53.46 25.90
N THR A 670 -40.30 52.88 26.88
CA THR A 670 -41.09 51.64 26.71
C THR A 670 -42.58 51.85 26.34
N ARG A 671 -43.25 50.86 25.70
CA ARG A 671 -44.68 50.89 25.31
C ARG A 671 -45.38 49.51 25.40
N PRO A 672 -46.62 49.50 25.93
CA PRO A 672 -47.04 48.80 27.14
C PRO A 672 -47.20 47.28 26.99
N ALA A 673 -46.89 46.58 28.07
CA ALA A 673 -47.69 45.55 28.76
C ALA A 673 -46.76 44.97 29.83
N TRP A 674 -46.86 45.47 31.06
CA TRP A 674 -46.12 45.00 32.23
C TRP A 674 -47.16 44.44 33.20
N MET A 675 -46.96 43.25 33.74
CA MET A 675 -47.83 42.70 34.78
C MET A 675 -46.98 41.93 35.78
N SER A 676 -46.30 42.67 36.63
CA SER A 676 -45.31 42.09 37.52
C SER A 676 -45.97 41.63 38.83
N VAL A 677 -45.64 40.41 39.28
CA VAL A 677 -46.15 39.85 40.55
C VAL A 677 -44.98 39.44 41.43
N TRP A 678 -44.77 40.13 42.56
CA TRP A 678 -43.59 39.93 43.39
C TRP A 678 -43.93 39.40 44.77
N ILE A 679 -43.21 38.37 45.21
CA ILE A 679 -43.39 37.75 46.52
C ILE A 679 -42.03 37.69 47.23
N THR A 680 -41.91 38.33 48.40
CA THR A 680 -40.67 38.30 49.22
C THR A 680 -39.37 38.71 48.51
N SER A 681 -39.44 39.73 47.64
CA SER A 681 -38.33 40.14 46.75
C SER A 681 -37.81 41.57 47.03
N ARG A 682 -36.66 41.93 46.43
CA ARG A 682 -36.14 43.31 46.42
C ARG A 682 -35.94 43.80 44.99
N VAL A 683 -36.46 44.98 44.70
CA VAL A 683 -36.41 45.60 43.37
C VAL A 683 -35.87 47.02 43.49
N ASP A 684 -34.91 47.38 42.64
CA ASP A 684 -34.35 48.73 42.52
C ASP A 684 -34.56 49.19 41.04
N GLU A 685 -35.41 50.20 40.79
CA GLU A 685 -35.91 50.54 39.45
C GLU A 685 -35.68 52.00 39.02
N ARG A 686 -35.52 52.21 37.70
CA ARG A 686 -35.47 53.54 37.08
C ARG A 686 -36.21 53.60 35.76
N LEU A 687 -37.27 54.39 35.71
CA LEU A 687 -38.23 54.42 34.59
C LEU A 687 -38.32 55.81 33.94
N ASP A 688 -37.98 55.90 32.65
CA ASP A 688 -38.08 57.12 31.84
C ASP A 688 -39.04 56.95 30.64
N ASN A 689 -40.19 57.64 30.66
CA ASN A 689 -41.28 57.56 29.67
C ASN A 689 -41.95 56.17 29.53
N ALA A 690 -42.19 55.48 30.66
CA ALA A 690 -42.76 54.13 30.71
C ALA A 690 -44.26 54.07 31.10
N ARG A 691 -44.88 52.89 30.95
CA ARG A 691 -46.18 52.55 31.58
C ARG A 691 -46.17 51.15 32.16
N VAL A 692 -46.63 50.99 33.39
CA VAL A 692 -46.31 49.85 34.27
C VAL A 692 -47.54 49.46 35.11
N ASP A 693 -47.83 48.16 35.30
CA ASP A 693 -48.89 47.67 36.20
C ASP A 693 -48.30 46.58 37.13
N GLU A 694 -48.48 46.70 38.45
CA GLU A 694 -47.75 45.87 39.44
C GLU A 694 -48.61 45.29 40.56
N ARG A 695 -48.15 44.18 41.14
CA ARG A 695 -48.71 43.58 42.36
C ARG A 695 -47.63 43.00 43.27
N LEU A 696 -47.49 43.56 44.47
CA LEU A 696 -46.36 43.27 45.34
C LEU A 696 -46.81 42.74 46.69
N ASP A 697 -46.31 41.58 47.09
CA ASP A 697 -46.59 40.94 48.37
C ASP A 697 -45.27 40.74 49.16
N ASN A 698 -45.14 41.37 50.33
CA ASN A 698 -43.94 41.30 51.19
C ASN A 698 -42.62 41.74 50.50
N ALA A 699 -42.65 42.74 49.62
CA ALA A 699 -41.50 43.21 48.85
C ALA A 699 -40.83 44.48 49.43
N ARG A 700 -39.63 44.81 48.92
CA ARG A 700 -39.00 46.13 49.08
C ARG A 700 -38.67 46.72 47.72
N VAL A 701 -39.05 47.97 47.50
CA VAL A 701 -38.95 48.63 46.20
C VAL A 701 -38.32 50.00 46.36
N ASP A 702 -37.31 50.29 45.54
CA ASP A 702 -36.64 51.59 45.45
C ASP A 702 -36.81 52.15 44.02
N GLU A 703 -37.69 53.13 43.81
CA GLU A 703 -38.14 53.56 42.48
C GLU A 703 -37.81 55.01 42.11
N ARG A 704 -37.66 55.26 40.80
CA ARG A 704 -37.53 56.61 40.23
C ARG A 704 -38.23 56.72 38.89
N LEU A 705 -39.24 57.58 38.83
CA LEU A 705 -40.18 57.65 37.72
C LEU A 705 -40.18 59.05 37.07
N ASP A 706 -39.86 59.17 35.77
CA ASP A 706 -39.99 60.42 34.99
C ASP A 706 -40.92 60.22 33.76
N LYS A 707 -42.00 61.02 33.68
CA LYS A 707 -43.02 61.01 32.61
C LYS A 707 -43.68 59.63 32.41
N THR A 708 -43.90 58.90 33.49
CA THR A 708 -44.45 57.53 33.46
C THR A 708 -45.94 57.47 33.81
N ARG A 709 -46.56 56.29 33.69
CA ARG A 709 -47.82 55.98 34.36
C ARG A 709 -47.77 54.61 35.00
N VAL A 710 -48.19 54.46 36.25
CA VAL A 710 -48.07 53.20 36.98
C VAL A 710 -49.39 52.83 37.66
N ASP A 711 -49.82 51.58 37.64
CA ASP A 711 -51.01 51.10 38.37
C ASP A 711 -50.59 49.96 39.33
N GLU A 712 -50.59 50.18 40.65
CA GLU A 712 -49.99 49.24 41.61
C GLU A 712 -50.97 48.68 42.64
N ARG A 713 -50.62 47.52 43.20
CA ARG A 713 -51.28 46.96 44.39
C ARG A 713 -50.26 46.34 45.33
N LEU A 714 -50.16 46.86 46.54
CA LEU A 714 -49.09 46.52 47.49
C LEU A 714 -49.66 45.92 48.77
N ASP A 715 -49.34 44.67 49.07
CA ASP A 715 -49.70 44.01 50.32
C ASP A 715 -48.44 43.72 51.16
N ASN A 716 -48.33 44.30 52.36
CA ASN A 716 -47.17 44.17 53.26
C ASN A 716 -45.81 44.60 52.65
N ALA A 717 -45.78 45.59 51.76
CA ALA A 717 -44.56 46.06 51.11
C ALA A 717 -43.91 47.28 51.82
N ARG A 718 -42.66 47.58 51.44
CA ARG A 718 -42.02 48.87 51.69
C ARG A 718 -41.54 49.49 50.39
N VAL A 719 -41.93 50.73 50.14
CA VAL A 719 -41.67 51.38 48.87
C VAL A 719 -41.11 52.79 49.12
N ASP A 720 -40.00 53.10 48.45
CA ASP A 720 -39.35 54.41 48.46
C ASP A 720 -39.38 54.98 47.03
N GLU A 721 -40.22 55.98 46.79
CA GLU A 721 -40.54 56.45 45.44
C GLU A 721 -40.17 57.92 45.18
N ARG A 722 -39.92 58.21 43.90
CA ARG A 722 -39.73 59.59 43.41
C ARG A 722 -40.39 59.77 42.05
N LEU A 723 -41.45 60.56 42.01
CA LEU A 723 -42.30 60.75 40.85
C LEU A 723 -42.13 62.14 40.25
N ASP A 724 -41.78 62.20 38.97
CA ASP A 724 -41.65 63.43 38.19
C ASP A 724 -42.55 63.38 36.95
N LYS A 725 -43.62 64.20 36.92
CA LYS A 725 -44.63 64.20 35.84
C LYS A 725 -45.26 62.83 35.56
N ALA A 726 -45.33 61.97 36.57
CA ALA A 726 -45.92 60.65 36.49
C ALA A 726 -47.45 60.68 36.70
N ARG A 727 -48.13 59.56 36.47
CA ARG A 727 -49.49 59.32 37.00
C ARG A 727 -49.57 57.94 37.60
N VAL A 728 -50.01 57.82 38.85
CA VAL A 728 -49.99 56.53 39.54
C VAL A 728 -51.38 56.21 40.09
N ASP A 729 -51.87 54.97 39.98
CA ASP A 729 -53.13 54.54 40.57
C ASP A 729 -52.85 53.34 41.49
N GLU A 730 -52.87 53.52 42.82
CA GLU A 730 -52.38 52.49 43.77
C GLU A 730 -53.45 51.97 44.74
N ARG A 731 -53.18 50.78 45.28
CA ARG A 731 -53.93 50.22 46.41
C ARG A 731 -52.98 49.55 47.38
N LEU A 732 -52.96 50.01 48.63
CA LEU A 732 -51.95 49.64 49.61
C LEU A 732 -52.60 48.99 50.83
N ASP A 733 -52.36 47.71 51.06
CA ASP A 733 -52.82 46.98 52.24
C ASP A 733 -51.64 46.63 53.15
N ASN A 734 -51.60 47.16 54.37
CA ASN A 734 -50.48 46.97 55.33
C ASN A 734 -49.08 47.39 54.81
N ALA A 735 -48.99 48.35 53.89
CA ALA A 735 -47.72 48.82 53.32
C ALA A 735 -47.09 49.99 54.11
N ARG A 736 -45.82 50.30 53.81
CA ARG A 736 -45.18 51.57 54.16
C ARG A 736 -44.60 52.22 52.92
N VAL A 737 -44.98 53.47 52.66
CA VAL A 737 -44.55 54.17 51.46
C VAL A 737 -43.98 55.53 51.83
N ASP A 738 -42.80 55.84 51.30
CA ASP A 738 -42.14 57.14 51.40
C ASP A 738 -42.05 57.75 49.99
N GLU A 739 -42.88 58.75 49.70
CA GLU A 739 -43.01 59.27 48.33
C GLU A 739 -42.62 60.75 48.20
N ARG A 740 -42.28 61.12 46.95
CA ARG A 740 -42.09 62.52 46.54
C ARG A 740 -42.67 62.75 45.17
N LEU A 741 -43.67 63.63 45.10
CA LEU A 741 -44.53 63.82 43.94
C LEU A 741 -44.38 65.22 43.34
N ASP A 742 -43.77 65.30 42.15
CA ASP A 742 -43.53 66.56 41.44
C ASP A 742 -44.31 66.62 40.12
N ASN A 743 -45.38 67.43 40.08
CA ASN A 743 -46.36 67.50 38.98
C ASN A 743 -46.97 66.14 38.59
N ALA A 744 -47.07 65.23 39.55
CA ALA A 744 -47.67 63.91 39.36
C ALA A 744 -49.20 63.95 39.55
N ARG A 745 -49.88 62.85 39.27
CA ARG A 745 -51.26 62.63 39.72
C ARG A 745 -51.36 61.23 40.29
N VAL A 746 -51.88 61.09 41.50
CA VAL A 746 -51.96 59.79 42.15
C VAL A 746 -53.40 59.49 42.60
N ASP A 747 -53.93 58.31 42.32
CA ASP A 747 -55.26 57.90 42.79
C ASP A 747 -55.08 56.67 43.70
N GLU A 748 -55.20 56.85 45.01
CA GLU A 748 -54.77 55.86 46.00
C GLU A 748 -55.91 55.29 46.84
N ARG A 749 -55.73 54.06 47.34
CA ARG A 749 -56.59 53.47 48.37
C ARG A 749 -55.76 52.72 49.39
N LEU A 750 -55.83 53.14 50.64
CA LEU A 750 -54.93 52.69 51.69
C LEU A 750 -55.70 51.99 52.79
N ASP A 751 -55.47 50.69 52.96
CA ASP A 751 -56.06 49.91 54.06
C ASP A 751 -54.95 49.46 55.03
N ASN A 752 -54.96 49.98 56.27
CA ASN A 752 -53.90 49.73 57.28
C ASN A 752 -52.46 50.11 56.84
N ALA A 753 -52.28 51.02 55.88
CA ALA A 753 -50.97 51.49 55.43
C ALA A 753 -50.41 52.66 56.25
N ARG A 754 -49.12 52.95 56.08
CA ARG A 754 -48.50 54.21 56.52
C ARG A 754 -47.80 54.88 55.36
N VAL A 755 -48.16 56.13 55.10
CA VAL A 755 -47.62 56.86 53.96
C VAL A 755 -47.07 58.21 54.43
N ASP A 756 -45.83 58.48 54.04
CA ASP A 756 -45.13 59.75 54.27
C ASP A 756 -44.91 60.43 52.92
N GLU A 757 -45.73 61.43 52.62
CA GLU A 757 -45.82 62.02 51.28
C GLU A 757 -45.38 63.48 51.23
N ARG A 758 -44.90 63.88 50.04
CA ARG A 758 -44.61 65.28 49.72
C ARG A 758 -45.08 65.61 48.31
N LEU A 759 -46.04 66.52 48.23
CA LEU A 759 -46.73 66.86 47.00
C LEU A 759 -46.44 68.29 46.54
N ASP A 760 -45.85 68.41 45.36
CA ASP A 760 -45.63 69.69 44.69
C ASP A 760 -46.38 69.72 43.35
N LYS A 761 -47.44 70.52 43.28
CA LYS A 761 -48.35 70.64 42.11
C LYS A 761 -48.94 69.30 41.66
N ALA A 762 -49.01 68.33 42.57
CA ALA A 762 -49.62 67.05 42.32
C ALA A 762 -51.15 67.13 42.43
N ARG A 763 -51.84 66.07 42.04
CA ARG A 763 -53.25 65.87 42.40
C ARG A 763 -53.40 64.46 42.93
N VAL A 764 -54.00 64.30 44.09
CA VAL A 764 -54.14 63.03 44.74
C VAL A 764 -55.60 62.76 45.07
N ASP A 765 -56.14 61.60 44.71
CA ASP A 765 -57.51 61.23 45.08
C ASP A 765 -57.45 59.95 45.93
N GLU A 766 -57.61 60.10 47.25
CA GLU A 766 -57.34 59.04 48.22
C GLU A 766 -58.60 58.46 48.88
N ARG A 767 -58.50 57.18 49.28
CA ARG A 767 -59.46 56.57 50.21
C ARG A 767 -58.72 55.79 51.27
N LEU A 768 -58.93 56.15 52.52
CA LEU A 768 -58.11 55.68 53.64
C LEU A 768 -58.96 54.92 54.64
N ASP A 769 -58.74 53.61 54.76
CA ASP A 769 -59.42 52.78 55.76
C ASP A 769 -58.39 52.25 56.79
N ASN A 770 -58.46 52.71 58.04
CA ASN A 770 -57.46 52.42 59.10
C ASN A 770 -55.99 52.78 58.75
N ALA A 771 -55.74 53.66 57.78
CA ALA A 771 -54.39 54.11 57.41
C ALA A 771 -53.89 55.30 58.25
N ARG A 772 -52.58 55.58 58.17
CA ARG A 772 -51.98 56.82 58.66
C ARG A 772 -51.19 57.50 57.56
N VAL A 773 -51.54 58.75 57.29
CA VAL A 773 -50.90 59.52 56.22
C VAL A 773 -50.36 60.82 56.80
N ASP A 774 -49.07 61.09 56.57
CA ASP A 774 -48.39 62.32 56.95
C ASP A 774 -47.99 63.08 55.68
N GLU A 775 -48.84 64.03 55.28
CA GLU A 775 -48.71 64.73 54.00
C GLU A 775 -48.17 66.16 54.13
N ARG A 776 -47.45 66.59 53.09
CA ARG A 776 -47.07 67.99 52.89
C ARG A 776 -47.45 68.42 51.49
N LEU A 777 -48.27 69.46 51.41
CA LEU A 777 -49.06 69.77 50.23
C LEU A 777 -48.81 71.20 49.75
N ASP A 778 -48.14 71.35 48.62
CA ASP A 778 -47.82 72.64 48.00
C ASP A 778 -48.43 72.75 46.59
N ASN A 779 -49.48 73.58 46.46
CA ASN A 779 -50.31 73.73 45.24
C ASN A 779 -50.89 72.40 44.72
N ALA A 780 -51.07 71.43 45.59
CA ALA A 780 -51.68 70.17 45.22
C ALA A 780 -53.22 70.26 45.27
N ARG A 781 -53.90 69.21 44.85
CA ARG A 781 -55.33 69.03 45.13
C ARG A 781 -55.51 67.62 45.64
N VAL A 782 -56.17 67.46 46.78
CA VAL A 782 -56.34 66.16 47.41
C VAL A 782 -57.84 65.91 47.61
N ASP A 783 -58.41 64.81 47.11
CA ASP A 783 -59.82 64.48 47.34
C ASP A 783 -59.91 63.17 48.14
N GLU A 784 -60.13 63.28 49.45
CA GLU A 784 -60.05 62.15 50.39
C GLU A 784 -61.40 61.56 50.80
N ARG A 785 -61.41 60.27 51.10
CA ARG A 785 -62.49 59.63 51.86
C ARG A 785 -61.93 58.73 52.94
N LEU A 786 -62.32 58.96 54.18
CA LEU A 786 -61.66 58.36 55.33
C LEU A 786 -62.64 57.49 56.11
N ASP A 787 -62.31 56.21 56.29
CA ASP A 787 -62.94 55.33 57.26
C ASP A 787 -61.95 54.89 58.36
N ASN A 788 -62.13 55.40 59.57
CA ASN A 788 -61.27 55.03 60.72
C ASN A 788 -59.75 55.27 60.51
N ALA A 789 -59.36 56.15 59.58
CA ALA A 789 -57.98 56.56 59.28
C ALA A 789 -57.56 57.85 60.00
N ARG A 790 -56.25 58.14 59.99
CA ARG A 790 -55.68 59.38 60.53
C ARG A 790 -54.76 60.08 59.53
N VAL A 791 -55.10 61.30 59.16
CA VAL A 791 -54.33 62.15 58.24
C VAL A 791 -53.84 63.36 59.01
N ASP A 792 -52.53 63.62 58.97
CA ASP A 792 -51.93 64.82 59.55
C ASP A 792 -51.36 65.68 58.38
N GLU A 793 -52.12 66.69 57.95
CA GLU A 793 -51.82 67.46 56.73
C GLU A 793 -51.09 68.79 57.00
N ARG A 794 -50.31 69.23 56.01
CA ARG A 794 -49.79 70.61 55.97
C ARG A 794 -49.99 71.24 54.60
N LEU A 795 -50.89 72.23 54.56
CA LEU A 795 -51.41 72.84 53.33
C LEU A 795 -50.79 74.20 52.98
N ASP A 796 -50.36 74.39 51.72
CA ASP A 796 -50.13 75.70 51.10
C ASP A 796 -50.75 75.77 49.68
N LYS A 797 -51.80 76.61 49.53
CA LYS A 797 -52.57 76.84 48.28
C LYS A 797 -53.18 75.55 47.68
N THR A 798 -53.36 74.58 48.53
CA THR A 798 -53.90 73.28 48.21
C THR A 798 -55.41 73.29 48.45
N ARG A 799 -56.14 72.50 47.68
CA ARG A 799 -57.56 72.26 47.92
C ARG A 799 -57.74 70.82 48.34
N VAL A 800 -58.40 70.61 49.48
CA VAL A 800 -58.73 69.29 50.00
C VAL A 800 -60.25 69.14 50.11
N ASP A 801 -60.82 68.08 49.52
CA ASP A 801 -62.26 67.80 49.60
C ASP A 801 -62.51 66.41 50.26
N GLU A 802 -62.79 66.38 51.56
CA GLU A 802 -62.93 65.13 52.36
C GLU A 802 -64.37 64.59 52.51
N ARG A 803 -64.49 63.27 52.75
CA ARG A 803 -65.70 62.65 53.34
C ARG A 803 -65.33 61.64 54.42
N LEU A 804 -65.98 61.74 55.58
CA LEU A 804 -65.59 61.03 56.80
C LEU A 804 -66.66 60.04 57.27
N ASP A 805 -66.27 58.81 57.56
CA ASP A 805 -67.01 57.88 58.42
C ASP A 805 -66.03 57.38 59.50
N ASN A 806 -66.24 57.71 60.79
CA ASN A 806 -65.37 57.31 61.91
C ASN A 806 -63.84 57.62 61.83
N ALA A 807 -63.37 58.53 60.97
CA ALA A 807 -61.94 58.94 60.85
C ALA A 807 -61.57 60.26 61.58
N ARG A 808 -60.26 60.59 61.64
CA ARG A 808 -59.72 61.86 62.21
C ARG A 808 -58.67 62.51 61.29
N VAL A 809 -58.97 63.71 60.80
CA VAL A 809 -58.02 64.62 60.13
C VAL A 809 -57.52 65.66 61.12
N ALA A 810 -56.22 66.00 61.06
CA ALA A 810 -55.56 66.92 62.00
C ALA A 810 -54.85 68.08 61.31
#